data_AF-A0A1V4XJX7-F1
#
_entry.id   AF-A0A1V4XJX7-F1
#
_cell.length_a   1.000
_cell.length_b   1.000
_cell.length_c   1.000
_cell.angle_alpha   90.00
_cell.angle_beta   90.00
_cell.angle_gamma   90.00
#
_symmetry.space_group_name_H-M   'P 1'
#
loop_
_entity.id
_entity.type
_entity.pdbx_description
1 polymer ?
#
loop_
_entity_poly.entity_id
_entity_poly.type
_entity_poly.pdbx_seq_one_letter_code
_entity_poly.pdbx_strand_id
1 'polypeptide(L)'
;MNKKRTLIGICIVIALVCLLLTEAVAQDVRKIAVLPFEIHSRANEAQIREAIEKGLTAELLKSKNIQVLDKSVVDAETRGGKLNETQAISAGRAHAADLIVMGSVTELGELISIDAKVVDVKKGQTIPGIFAQGRGLKNIDAILAQLKREILVRAFVDQRIAGVEIKGNVKIEAAAISQVLKSAKGGLYSEPDVTADIRAIYKMGYFDDARADMADTPEGKRITFTVTEKPLISEVSVKGNKAIDIGDIHGVLTTKSRQVVNSEKVNSDIEKIRDLYHAKGYYNAEIATVLEKKGDKEVLVLFNIVENDKTYVKKIDFQGNRTFSDKTLRNIMKTTEWGIFHFFTDSGVLKKDQLKQDIGKLNAFYLNNGFINAQVGEPEITHDKKGIYLKVPVSEGRQFKVGKVQITGDTLKVPHDALLKNLSITKQEYFSREAMIKDIDYLVQMCNDEGFAYADVLFQTAPQEKSQTVDVSYQIKKGNEVHFNRVLITGNTKTRDKVIRRQLSVVEGDLYSKRALKRSYNALSGLRYFEEVDFQTEKGASENQTDVMIRVKEKQTGIFSVGAGYSAIDNAVVTASISQQNLFGRGQTLTLKASIGGSTQHYDLSFIEPWLFDIPLWSKFDIWNYSRTYDTYTLDSNGAGIVLGYGLWDYVTGYLGYRFSNDDVTEVQTNASTYIKRQEGVTTTSGPTATLIRSTLNDAMFPSTGSKNSVSVTYTGGIFGGNTTFTKVNANSSWYFPLPFDTVLGIYGKGGYLTSNDEKDVPVYERYIVGGMSTLRGQRDIGPRDPVTGDILGGLTWMGFTGELILPLIRDAGMKWVLFYDTANAWESGYHLDDLRQTAGVGIRWYSPIGPLRLEYGFVLDRKENESAGRFEFTLGMAF
;
A
#
# COMPACT_ATOMS: atom_id res chain seq x y z
N MET A 1 -32.40 -38.27 -40.51
CA MET A 1 -32.77 -37.59 -41.78
C MET A 1 -33.16 -36.10 -41.65
N ASN A 2 -33.07 -35.45 -40.47
CA ASN A 2 -33.63 -34.10 -40.25
C ASN A 2 -32.64 -32.93 -40.09
N LYS A 3 -31.33 -33.12 -40.25
CA LYS A 3 -30.36 -31.99 -40.18
C LYS A 3 -29.92 -31.45 -41.56
N LYS A 4 -30.03 -32.23 -42.64
CA LYS A 4 -29.73 -31.76 -44.01
C LYS A 4 -30.87 -30.96 -44.66
N ARG A 5 -32.13 -31.18 -44.26
CA ARG A 5 -33.28 -30.41 -44.78
C ARG A 5 -33.39 -29.01 -44.17
N THR A 6 -32.96 -28.81 -42.92
CA THR A 6 -33.01 -27.50 -42.27
C THR A 6 -31.89 -26.57 -42.71
N LEU A 7 -30.69 -27.10 -43.03
CA LEU A 7 -29.60 -26.29 -43.57
C LEU A 7 -29.88 -25.85 -45.02
N ILE A 8 -30.48 -26.72 -45.84
CA ILE A 8 -30.92 -26.36 -47.19
C ILE A 8 -32.12 -25.41 -47.15
N GLY A 9 -33.04 -25.57 -46.19
CA GLY A 9 -34.15 -24.62 -45.96
C GLY A 9 -33.68 -23.23 -45.51
N ILE A 10 -32.67 -23.15 -44.64
CA ILE A 10 -32.11 -21.87 -44.18
C ILE A 10 -31.24 -21.23 -45.28
N CYS A 11 -30.49 -22.00 -46.07
CA CYS A 11 -29.76 -21.46 -47.22
C CYS A 11 -30.70 -21.03 -48.36
N ILE A 12 -31.84 -21.70 -48.59
CA ILE A 12 -32.83 -21.29 -49.59
C ILE A 12 -33.64 -20.09 -49.11
N VAL A 13 -33.94 -19.95 -47.80
CA VAL A 13 -34.61 -18.75 -47.26
C VAL A 13 -33.64 -17.56 -47.17
N ILE A 14 -32.36 -17.76 -46.86
CA ILE A 14 -31.35 -16.69 -46.93
C ILE A 14 -31.05 -16.31 -48.39
N ALA A 15 -31.04 -17.27 -49.33
CA ALA A 15 -30.92 -16.96 -50.75
C ALA A 15 -32.18 -16.32 -51.34
N LEU A 16 -33.40 -16.71 -50.93
CA LEU A 16 -34.64 -16.05 -51.36
C LEU A 16 -34.82 -14.66 -50.73
N VAL A 17 -34.38 -14.44 -49.49
CA VAL A 17 -34.42 -13.11 -48.85
C VAL A 17 -33.29 -12.21 -49.39
N CYS A 18 -32.15 -12.77 -49.79
CA CYS A 18 -31.13 -12.02 -50.55
C CYS A 18 -31.49 -11.79 -52.02
N LEU A 19 -32.41 -12.56 -52.61
CA LEU A 19 -32.92 -12.34 -53.98
C LEU A 19 -34.22 -11.52 -54.03
N LEU A 20 -34.89 -11.28 -52.90
CA LEU A 20 -36.11 -10.46 -52.80
C LEU A 20 -35.92 -9.12 -52.09
N LEU A 21 -34.68 -8.75 -51.75
CA LEU A 21 -34.31 -7.40 -51.29
C LEU A 21 -33.10 -6.88 -52.08
N THR A 22 -33.22 -6.93 -53.40
CA THR A 22 -32.50 -6.01 -54.27
C THR A 22 -33.49 -5.43 -55.26
N GLU A 23 -34.49 -4.71 -54.76
CA GLU A 23 -34.74 -3.43 -55.39
C GLU A 23 -33.49 -2.61 -55.09
N ALA A 24 -32.54 -2.62 -56.02
CA ALA A 24 -31.63 -1.51 -56.12
C ALA A 24 -32.54 -0.29 -56.28
N VAL A 25 -32.84 0.38 -55.17
CA VAL A 25 -33.31 1.76 -55.20
C VAL A 25 -32.22 2.45 -55.98
N ALA A 26 -32.47 2.68 -57.27
CA ALA A 26 -31.60 3.46 -58.10
C ALA A 26 -31.48 4.79 -57.36
N GLN A 27 -30.32 5.04 -56.74
CA GLN A 27 -30.01 6.36 -56.21
C GLN A 27 -30.24 7.30 -57.38
N ASP A 28 -31.19 8.21 -57.23
CA ASP A 28 -31.66 9.07 -58.31
C ASP A 28 -30.52 10.04 -58.67
N VAL A 29 -29.62 9.60 -59.55
CA VAL A 29 -28.42 10.34 -59.94
C VAL A 29 -28.87 11.52 -60.78
N ARG A 30 -28.80 12.73 -60.22
CA ARG A 30 -29.14 13.96 -60.93
C ARG A 30 -27.98 14.38 -61.83
N LYS A 31 -28.29 14.65 -63.10
CA LYS A 31 -27.36 15.24 -64.07
C LYS A 31 -27.32 16.74 -63.90
N ILE A 32 -26.15 17.29 -63.61
CA ILE A 32 -25.94 18.72 -63.40
C ILE A 32 -25.06 19.28 -64.52
N ALA A 33 -25.55 20.31 -65.21
CA ALA A 33 -24.73 21.13 -66.10
C ALA A 33 -24.21 22.35 -65.35
N VAL A 34 -22.92 22.64 -65.42
CA VAL A 34 -22.33 23.88 -64.88
C VAL A 34 -22.00 24.79 -66.06
N LEU A 35 -22.71 25.92 -66.17
CA LEU A 35 -22.44 26.93 -67.20
C LEU A 35 -21.26 27.83 -66.78
N PRO A 36 -20.57 28.47 -67.73
CA PRO A 36 -19.54 29.46 -67.43
C PRO A 36 -20.10 30.58 -66.52
N PHE A 37 -19.41 30.85 -65.41
CA PHE A 37 -19.76 31.96 -64.52
C PHE A 37 -19.26 33.29 -65.11
N GLU A 38 -20.03 34.36 -64.93
CA GLU A 38 -19.57 35.71 -65.25
C GLU A 38 -18.53 36.16 -64.23
N ILE A 39 -17.41 36.73 -64.66
CA ILE A 39 -16.32 37.10 -63.74
C ILE A 39 -16.12 38.60 -63.77
N HIS A 40 -16.28 39.21 -62.60
CA HIS A 40 -16.01 40.62 -62.36
C HIS A 40 -14.74 40.73 -61.52
N SER A 41 -13.57 40.78 -62.19
CA SER A 41 -12.25 40.92 -61.59
C SER A 41 -11.40 41.90 -62.41
N ARG A 42 -10.55 42.70 -61.75
CA ARG A 42 -9.64 43.66 -62.42
C ARG A 42 -8.32 43.05 -62.88
N ALA A 43 -7.88 41.92 -62.31
CA ALA A 43 -6.54 41.38 -62.52
C ALA A 43 -6.48 39.85 -62.67
N ASN A 44 -7.44 39.11 -62.09
CA ASN A 44 -7.35 37.65 -61.91
C ASN A 44 -8.41 36.88 -62.72
N GLU A 45 -9.00 37.48 -63.76
CA GLU A 45 -10.16 36.93 -64.46
C GLU A 45 -9.94 35.49 -64.96
N ALA A 46 -8.81 35.22 -65.64
CA ALA A 46 -8.50 33.89 -66.17
C ALA A 46 -8.27 32.85 -65.07
N GLN A 47 -7.60 33.22 -63.97
CA GLN A 47 -7.33 32.32 -62.85
C GLN A 47 -8.60 31.98 -62.07
N ILE A 48 -9.47 32.97 -61.84
CA ILE A 48 -10.77 32.77 -61.19
C ILE A 48 -11.65 31.88 -62.07
N ARG A 49 -11.64 32.08 -63.38
CA ARG A 49 -12.43 31.27 -64.33
C ARG A 49 -12.07 29.80 -64.22
N GLU A 50 -10.77 29.51 -64.32
CA GLU A 50 -10.27 28.14 -64.24
C GLU A 50 -10.55 27.50 -62.86
N ALA A 51 -10.35 28.26 -61.78
CA ALA A 51 -10.58 27.78 -60.42
C ALA A 51 -12.05 27.43 -60.15
N ILE A 52 -12.99 28.25 -60.63
CA ILE A 52 -14.43 28.02 -60.45
C ILE A 52 -14.90 26.85 -61.31
N GLU A 53 -14.53 26.82 -62.59
CA GLU A 53 -14.99 25.79 -63.52
C GLU A 53 -14.49 24.40 -63.12
N LYS A 54 -13.18 24.26 -62.84
CA LYS A 54 -12.60 22.97 -62.42
C LYS A 54 -12.98 22.63 -60.97
N GLY A 55 -12.91 23.61 -60.07
CA GLY A 55 -13.11 23.38 -58.65
C GLY A 55 -14.56 23.05 -58.30
N LEU A 56 -15.55 23.77 -58.86
CA LEU A 56 -16.96 23.49 -58.58
C LEU A 56 -17.37 22.11 -59.12
N THR A 57 -16.91 21.77 -60.32
CA THR A 57 -17.11 20.46 -60.93
C THR A 57 -16.51 19.36 -60.06
N ALA A 58 -15.26 19.51 -59.63
CA ALA A 58 -14.59 18.56 -58.75
C ALA A 58 -15.32 18.40 -57.40
N GLU A 59 -15.81 19.50 -56.81
CA GLU A 59 -16.58 19.47 -55.57
C GLU A 59 -17.93 18.75 -55.73
N LEU A 60 -18.66 19.01 -56.82
CA LEU A 60 -19.92 18.35 -57.12
C LEU A 60 -19.73 16.83 -57.30
N LEU A 61 -18.68 16.43 -58.02
CA LEU A 61 -18.30 15.01 -58.25
C LEU A 61 -17.93 14.25 -56.97
N LYS A 62 -17.58 14.94 -55.86
CA LYS A 62 -17.41 14.28 -54.55
C LYS A 62 -18.71 13.70 -53.98
N SER A 63 -19.87 14.00 -54.57
CA SER A 63 -21.18 13.51 -54.12
C SER A 63 -21.62 12.32 -54.96
N LYS A 64 -21.96 11.20 -54.33
CA LYS A 64 -22.28 9.95 -55.04
C LYS A 64 -23.56 10.02 -55.89
N ASN A 65 -24.45 10.99 -55.64
CA ASN A 65 -25.76 11.10 -56.29
C ASN A 65 -25.79 12.17 -57.40
N ILE A 66 -24.63 12.58 -57.90
CA ILE A 66 -24.49 13.65 -58.88
C ILE A 66 -23.62 13.18 -60.04
N GLN A 67 -24.12 13.40 -61.25
CA GLN A 67 -23.33 13.29 -62.46
C GLN A 67 -23.17 14.69 -63.04
N VAL A 68 -21.96 15.21 -63.15
CA VAL A 68 -21.73 16.48 -63.85
C VAL A 68 -21.58 16.19 -65.35
N LEU A 69 -22.32 16.91 -66.18
CA LEU A 69 -22.25 16.78 -67.65
C LEU A 69 -20.92 17.33 -68.18
N ASP A 70 -20.43 16.72 -69.27
CA ASP A 70 -19.15 17.08 -69.87
C ASP A 70 -19.16 18.53 -70.41
N LYS A 71 -18.06 19.25 -70.22
CA LYS A 71 -17.92 20.67 -70.59
C LYS A 71 -18.13 20.90 -72.09
N SER A 72 -17.71 19.97 -72.94
CA SER A 72 -17.87 20.06 -74.40
C SER A 72 -19.33 20.17 -74.85
N VAL A 73 -20.24 19.60 -74.05
CA VAL A 73 -21.68 19.60 -74.28
C VAL A 73 -22.29 20.96 -73.93
N VAL A 74 -21.75 21.63 -72.90
CA VAL A 74 -22.22 22.93 -72.41
C VAL A 74 -21.68 24.09 -73.25
N ASP A 75 -20.43 24.00 -73.71
CA ASP A 75 -19.76 25.04 -74.49
C ASP A 75 -20.36 25.20 -75.90
N ALA A 76 -20.90 24.11 -76.48
CA ALA A 76 -21.52 24.12 -77.81
C ALA A 76 -22.76 25.03 -77.90
N GLU A 77 -23.51 25.17 -76.80
CA GLU A 77 -24.73 25.98 -76.72
C GLU A 77 -24.46 27.44 -76.32
N THR A 78 -23.32 27.74 -75.68
CA THR A 78 -23.01 29.10 -75.22
C THR A 78 -22.39 29.99 -76.31
N ARG A 79 -21.68 29.42 -77.29
CA ARG A 79 -20.88 30.15 -78.32
C ARG A 79 -20.06 31.33 -77.74
N GLY A 80 -19.61 31.22 -76.47
CA GLY A 80 -18.87 32.27 -75.76
C GLY A 80 -19.69 33.46 -75.25
N GLY A 81 -21.03 33.44 -75.34
CA GLY A 81 -21.93 34.51 -74.89
C GLY A 81 -22.73 34.20 -73.62
N LYS A 82 -23.26 35.24 -72.97
CA LYS A 82 -24.13 35.15 -71.79
C LYS A 82 -25.46 34.47 -72.17
N LEU A 83 -25.76 33.33 -71.56
CA LEU A 83 -27.07 32.69 -71.68
C LEU A 83 -28.05 33.34 -70.68
N ASN A 84 -29.25 33.68 -71.15
CA ASN A 84 -30.36 34.02 -70.27
C ASN A 84 -31.05 32.74 -69.73
N GLU A 85 -31.92 32.88 -68.73
CA GLU A 85 -32.55 31.73 -68.05
C GLU A 85 -33.34 30.83 -69.03
N THR A 86 -34.01 31.42 -70.04
CA THR A 86 -34.75 30.69 -71.08
C THR A 86 -33.84 29.88 -71.99
N GLN A 87 -32.67 30.43 -72.34
CA GLN A 87 -31.65 29.76 -73.15
C GLN A 87 -30.97 28.65 -72.34
N ALA A 88 -30.68 28.89 -71.06
CA ALA A 88 -30.13 27.88 -70.16
C ALA A 88 -31.07 26.66 -70.07
N ILE A 89 -32.37 26.86 -69.81
CA ILE A 89 -33.36 25.76 -69.75
C ILE A 89 -33.39 24.97 -71.07
N SER A 90 -33.32 25.66 -72.21
CA SER A 90 -33.31 25.03 -73.53
C SER A 90 -32.07 24.15 -73.73
N ALA A 91 -30.89 24.65 -73.36
CA ALA A 91 -29.62 23.90 -73.38
C ALA A 91 -29.65 22.69 -72.42
N GLY A 92 -30.19 22.84 -71.22
CA GLY A 92 -30.35 21.74 -70.27
C GLY A 92 -31.25 20.63 -70.80
N ARG A 93 -32.37 20.97 -71.48
CA ARG A 93 -33.26 19.99 -72.11
C ARG A 93 -32.59 19.25 -73.26
N ALA A 94 -31.82 19.95 -74.10
CA ALA A 94 -31.09 19.37 -75.22
C ALA A 94 -30.08 18.29 -74.77
N HIS A 95 -29.57 18.41 -73.55
CA HIS A 95 -28.52 17.54 -73.01
C HIS A 95 -28.95 16.70 -71.80
N ALA A 96 -30.25 16.60 -71.55
CA ALA A 96 -30.83 15.83 -70.46
C ALA A 96 -30.22 16.16 -69.09
N ALA A 97 -29.90 17.44 -68.85
CA ALA A 97 -29.55 17.94 -67.52
C ALA A 97 -30.82 18.04 -66.67
N ASP A 98 -30.75 17.59 -65.42
CA ASP A 98 -31.82 17.78 -64.44
C ASP A 98 -31.73 19.16 -63.78
N LEU A 99 -30.49 19.64 -63.58
CA LEU A 99 -30.19 20.92 -62.96
C LEU A 99 -29.12 21.67 -63.77
N ILE A 100 -29.24 22.98 -63.82
CA ILE A 100 -28.23 23.86 -64.42
C ILE A 100 -27.74 24.84 -63.36
N VAL A 101 -26.43 24.92 -63.17
CA VAL A 101 -25.78 25.89 -62.29
C VAL A 101 -25.17 27.00 -63.15
N MET A 102 -25.53 28.24 -62.88
CA MET A 102 -24.99 29.42 -63.56
C MET A 102 -24.87 30.58 -62.58
N GLY A 103 -24.06 31.58 -62.85
CA GLY A 103 -23.89 32.66 -61.88
C GLY A 103 -22.82 33.67 -62.24
N SER A 104 -22.46 34.49 -61.26
CA SER A 104 -21.37 35.45 -61.35
C SER A 104 -20.42 35.31 -60.16
N VAL A 105 -19.18 35.74 -60.37
CA VAL A 105 -18.12 35.83 -59.36
C VAL A 105 -17.63 37.25 -59.36
N THR A 106 -17.55 37.86 -58.18
CA THR A 106 -17.05 39.23 -58.01
C THR A 106 -15.86 39.22 -57.06
N GLU A 107 -14.74 39.79 -57.52
CA GLU A 107 -13.53 40.00 -56.74
C GLU A 107 -13.41 41.47 -56.32
N LEU A 108 -13.43 41.73 -55.02
CA LEU A 108 -13.32 43.05 -54.39
C LEU A 108 -12.16 43.03 -53.39
N GLY A 109 -10.97 43.43 -53.84
CA GLY A 109 -9.75 43.32 -53.03
C GLY A 109 -9.40 41.86 -52.77
N GLU A 110 -9.35 41.44 -51.50
CA GLU A 110 -9.19 40.02 -51.14
C GLU A 110 -10.52 39.26 -51.05
N LEU A 111 -11.68 39.91 -51.14
CA LEU A 111 -12.97 39.22 -51.04
C LEU A 111 -13.37 38.62 -52.40
N ILE A 112 -13.69 37.32 -52.40
CA ILE A 112 -14.33 36.64 -53.53
C ILE A 112 -15.76 36.28 -53.10
N SER A 113 -16.75 36.79 -53.84
CA SER A 113 -18.15 36.41 -53.71
C SER A 113 -18.59 35.68 -54.97
N ILE A 114 -19.26 34.54 -54.79
CA ILE A 114 -19.87 33.76 -55.86
C ILE A 114 -21.37 33.78 -55.66
N ASP A 115 -22.10 34.28 -56.63
CA ASP A 115 -23.57 34.30 -56.67
C ASP A 115 -24.03 33.33 -57.75
N ALA A 116 -24.59 32.19 -57.34
CA ALA A 116 -25.10 31.15 -58.20
C ALA A 116 -26.63 31.12 -58.22
N LYS A 117 -27.15 30.68 -59.35
CA LYS A 117 -28.53 30.32 -59.62
C LYS A 117 -28.55 28.87 -60.06
N VAL A 118 -29.45 28.09 -59.48
CA VAL A 118 -29.70 26.71 -59.91
C VAL A 118 -31.05 26.67 -60.60
N VAL A 119 -31.09 26.20 -61.83
CA VAL A 119 -32.33 26.07 -62.60
C VAL A 119 -32.73 24.61 -62.65
N ASP A 120 -33.93 24.29 -62.16
CA ASP A 120 -34.54 22.97 -62.33
C ASP A 120 -35.15 22.89 -63.74
N VAL A 121 -34.53 22.07 -64.61
CA VAL A 121 -34.86 21.99 -66.04
C VAL A 121 -36.26 21.40 -66.25
N LYS A 122 -36.68 20.50 -65.36
CA LYS A 122 -37.98 19.82 -65.41
C LYS A 122 -39.10 20.73 -64.95
N LYS A 123 -38.88 21.51 -63.88
CA LYS A 123 -39.86 22.47 -63.34
C LYS A 123 -39.84 23.83 -64.05
N GLY A 124 -38.77 24.14 -64.78
CA GLY A 124 -38.59 25.45 -65.42
C GLY A 124 -38.46 26.58 -64.40
N GLN A 125 -38.03 26.28 -63.18
CA GLN A 125 -37.95 27.23 -62.07
C GLN A 125 -36.49 27.48 -61.68
N THR A 126 -36.15 28.76 -61.51
CA THR A 126 -34.88 29.19 -60.95
C THR A 126 -34.95 29.18 -59.43
N ILE A 127 -33.94 28.61 -58.78
CA ILE A 127 -33.75 28.58 -57.33
C ILE A 127 -32.75 29.71 -57.00
N PRO A 128 -33.23 30.89 -56.57
CA PRO A 128 -32.37 32.04 -56.30
C PRO A 128 -31.67 31.96 -54.94
N GLY A 129 -30.71 32.86 -54.72
CA GLY A 129 -30.14 33.14 -53.41
C GLY A 129 -29.00 32.22 -52.97
N ILE A 130 -28.40 31.45 -53.89
CA ILE A 130 -27.24 30.59 -53.59
C ILE A 130 -25.98 31.44 -53.74
N PHE A 131 -25.31 31.73 -52.62
CA PHE A 131 -24.07 32.48 -52.65
C PHE A 131 -23.04 31.88 -51.70
N ALA A 132 -21.77 32.07 -52.00
CA ALA A 132 -20.65 31.70 -51.16
C ALA A 132 -19.58 32.78 -51.22
N GLN A 133 -18.96 33.09 -50.08
CA GLN A 133 -17.96 34.15 -49.99
C GLN A 133 -16.77 33.73 -49.13
N GLY A 134 -15.59 34.24 -49.45
CA GLY A 134 -14.38 34.02 -48.67
C GLY A 134 -13.26 34.98 -49.04
N ARG A 135 -12.15 34.92 -48.31
CA ARG A 135 -10.99 35.79 -48.52
C ARG A 135 -9.86 35.06 -49.23
N GLY A 136 -9.42 35.61 -50.35
CA GLY A 136 -8.26 35.21 -51.16
C GLY A 136 -8.50 33.99 -52.03
N LEU A 137 -7.87 33.97 -53.21
CA LEU A 137 -7.90 32.81 -54.13
C LEU A 137 -7.38 31.51 -53.49
N LYS A 138 -6.49 31.60 -52.48
CA LYS A 138 -5.97 30.42 -51.77
C LYS A 138 -7.05 29.61 -51.06
N ASN A 139 -8.19 30.22 -50.72
CA ASN A 139 -9.30 29.56 -50.03
C ASN A 139 -10.45 29.19 -50.99
N ILE A 140 -10.23 29.23 -52.31
CA ILE A 140 -11.28 29.00 -53.30
C ILE A 140 -11.96 27.63 -53.13
N ASP A 141 -11.21 26.59 -52.77
CA ASP A 141 -11.76 25.25 -52.51
C ASP A 141 -12.77 25.24 -51.37
N ALA A 142 -12.53 26.01 -50.30
CA ALA A 142 -13.45 26.12 -49.17
C ALA A 142 -14.73 26.89 -49.55
N ILE A 143 -14.60 27.94 -50.37
CA ILE A 143 -15.73 28.71 -50.91
C ILE A 143 -16.55 27.82 -51.85
N LEU A 144 -15.91 27.01 -52.69
CA LEU A 144 -16.56 26.08 -53.60
C LEU A 144 -17.23 24.90 -52.86
N ALA A 145 -16.62 24.39 -51.80
CA ALA A 145 -17.25 23.40 -50.93
C ALA A 145 -18.49 23.97 -50.21
N GLN A 146 -18.46 25.25 -49.82
CA GLN A 146 -19.65 25.96 -49.29
C GLN A 146 -20.71 26.11 -50.37
N LEU A 147 -20.32 26.57 -51.56
CA LEU A 147 -21.23 26.75 -52.69
C LEU A 147 -21.91 25.43 -53.08
N LYS A 148 -21.15 24.34 -53.16
CA LYS A 148 -21.68 22.99 -53.32
C LYS A 148 -22.74 22.68 -52.29
N ARG A 149 -22.46 22.85 -50.98
CA ARG A 149 -23.45 22.55 -49.92
C ARG A 149 -24.75 23.33 -50.12
N GLU A 150 -24.66 24.63 -50.39
CA GLU A 150 -25.83 25.49 -50.64
C GLU A 150 -26.61 25.05 -51.90
N ILE A 151 -25.90 24.70 -52.98
CA ILE A 151 -26.49 24.14 -54.20
C ILE A 151 -27.26 22.86 -53.86
N LEU A 152 -26.64 21.92 -53.15
CA LEU A 152 -27.24 20.62 -52.87
C LEU A 152 -28.43 20.69 -51.91
N VAL A 153 -28.32 21.47 -50.84
CA VAL A 153 -29.41 21.63 -49.86
C VAL A 153 -30.66 22.26 -50.50
N ARG A 154 -30.48 23.18 -51.46
CA ARG A 154 -31.61 23.83 -52.14
C ARG A 154 -32.11 23.09 -53.37
N ALA A 155 -31.25 22.39 -54.10
CA ALA A 155 -31.63 21.67 -55.30
C ALA A 155 -32.22 20.28 -55.02
N PHE A 156 -31.84 19.64 -53.89
CA PHE A 156 -32.32 18.32 -53.48
C PHE A 156 -33.24 18.45 -52.26
N VAL A 157 -34.35 19.17 -52.42
CA VAL A 157 -35.34 19.39 -51.35
C VAL A 157 -35.87 18.05 -50.81
N ASP A 158 -36.00 17.04 -51.67
CA ASP A 158 -36.42 15.67 -51.33
C ASP A 158 -35.41 14.90 -50.48
N GLN A 159 -34.12 15.29 -50.50
CA GLN A 159 -33.06 14.68 -49.67
C GLN A 159 -32.70 15.54 -48.46
N ARG A 160 -33.29 16.72 -48.31
CA ARG A 160 -33.05 17.60 -47.17
C ARG A 160 -33.67 17.02 -45.91
N ILE A 161 -32.97 17.05 -44.78
CA ILE A 161 -33.53 16.64 -43.49
C ILE A 161 -34.45 17.75 -42.99
N ALA A 162 -35.76 17.54 -43.13
CA ALA A 162 -36.81 18.47 -42.69
C ALA A 162 -36.90 18.53 -41.15
N GLY A 163 -36.60 17.43 -40.47
CA GLY A 163 -36.57 17.36 -39.02
C GLY A 163 -36.00 16.04 -38.50
N VAL A 164 -35.43 16.11 -37.30
CA VAL A 164 -34.99 14.95 -36.53
C VAL A 164 -35.82 14.89 -35.25
N GLU A 165 -36.48 13.77 -35.02
CA GLU A 165 -37.34 13.54 -33.87
C GLU A 165 -36.80 12.36 -33.06
N ILE A 166 -36.89 12.43 -31.73
CA ILE A 166 -36.46 11.37 -30.83
C ILE A 166 -37.68 10.91 -30.04
N LYS A 167 -37.92 9.59 -30.00
CA LYS A 167 -39.05 8.97 -29.31
C LYS A 167 -38.58 7.86 -28.38
N GLY A 168 -39.32 7.63 -27.30
CA GLY A 168 -39.07 6.56 -26.33
C GLY A 168 -38.10 6.91 -25.18
N ASN A 169 -37.43 8.08 -25.28
CA ASN A 169 -36.70 8.67 -24.16
C ASN A 169 -37.68 9.23 -23.12
N VAL A 170 -37.38 9.05 -21.84
CA VAL A 170 -38.18 9.50 -20.70
C VAL A 170 -37.31 10.25 -19.70
N LYS A 171 -36.19 9.66 -19.27
CA LYS A 171 -35.27 10.33 -18.33
C LYS A 171 -34.10 11.03 -19.03
N ILE A 172 -33.68 10.56 -20.21
CA ILE A 172 -32.65 11.23 -21.01
C ILE A 172 -33.31 12.28 -21.88
N GLU A 173 -32.85 13.53 -21.78
CA GLU A 173 -33.39 14.62 -22.58
C GLU A 173 -33.09 14.42 -24.07
N ALA A 174 -34.06 14.72 -24.92
CA ALA A 174 -33.90 14.61 -26.37
C ALA A 174 -32.73 15.47 -26.88
N ALA A 175 -32.48 16.64 -26.26
CA ALA A 175 -31.36 17.50 -26.61
C ALA A 175 -29.99 16.82 -26.42
N ALA A 176 -29.81 16.03 -25.36
CA ALA A 176 -28.56 15.31 -25.11
C ALA A 176 -28.31 14.22 -26.16
N ILE A 177 -29.37 13.56 -26.61
CA ILE A 177 -29.31 12.57 -27.70
C ILE A 177 -29.02 13.28 -29.02
N SER A 178 -29.64 14.44 -29.29
CA SER A 178 -29.42 15.22 -30.51
C SER A 178 -27.96 15.70 -30.67
N GLN A 179 -27.25 15.97 -29.57
CA GLN A 179 -25.86 16.44 -29.62
C GLN A 179 -24.87 15.42 -30.18
N VAL A 180 -25.18 14.12 -30.09
CA VAL A 180 -24.29 13.06 -30.60
C VAL A 180 -24.61 12.64 -32.03
N LEU A 181 -25.66 13.21 -32.64
CA LEU A 181 -26.08 12.89 -34.00
C LEU A 181 -25.34 13.78 -35.01
N LYS A 182 -24.93 13.17 -36.12
CA LYS A 182 -24.46 13.85 -37.33
C LYS A 182 -25.63 14.33 -38.19
N SER A 183 -26.73 13.59 -38.21
CA SER A 183 -27.95 13.98 -38.93
C SER A 183 -28.62 15.15 -38.20
N ALA A 184 -28.72 16.30 -38.87
CA ALA A 184 -29.31 17.52 -38.29
C ALA A 184 -30.31 18.16 -39.26
N LYS A 185 -31.31 18.86 -38.70
CA LYS A 185 -32.30 19.62 -39.47
C LYS A 185 -31.59 20.61 -40.41
N GLY A 186 -31.96 20.59 -41.69
CA GLY A 186 -31.36 21.42 -42.73
C GLY A 186 -30.14 20.79 -43.44
N GLY A 187 -29.59 19.69 -42.91
CA GLY A 187 -28.55 18.90 -43.58
C GLY A 187 -29.12 18.03 -44.72
N LEU A 188 -28.23 17.33 -45.43
CA LEU A 188 -28.59 16.33 -46.43
C LEU A 188 -28.65 14.95 -45.79
N TYR A 189 -29.66 14.17 -46.19
CA TYR A 189 -29.82 12.80 -45.76
C TYR A 189 -28.70 11.89 -46.31
N SER A 190 -28.20 11.01 -45.44
CA SER A 190 -27.12 10.07 -45.73
C SER A 190 -27.28 8.83 -44.84
N GLU A 191 -27.52 7.67 -45.45
CA GLU A 191 -27.70 6.40 -44.72
C GLU A 191 -26.47 5.98 -43.89
N PRO A 192 -25.21 6.18 -44.34
CA PRO A 192 -24.02 5.97 -43.52
C PRO A 192 -23.99 6.85 -42.26
N ASP A 193 -24.49 8.09 -42.34
CA ASP A 193 -24.54 8.99 -41.20
C ASP A 193 -25.62 8.56 -40.20
N VAL A 194 -26.80 8.13 -40.68
CA VAL A 194 -27.83 7.54 -39.81
C VAL A 194 -27.31 6.29 -39.08
N THR A 195 -26.54 5.44 -39.76
CA THR A 195 -25.92 4.25 -39.13
C THR A 195 -24.84 4.64 -38.10
N ALA A 196 -24.10 5.72 -38.34
CA ALA A 196 -23.15 6.26 -37.37
C ALA A 196 -23.89 6.84 -36.15
N ASP A 197 -25.03 7.48 -36.37
CA ASP A 197 -25.89 8.07 -35.34
C ASP A 197 -26.49 7.00 -34.43
N ILE A 198 -27.03 5.91 -34.98
CA ILE A 198 -27.49 4.75 -34.18
C ILE A 198 -26.37 4.23 -33.28
N ARG A 199 -25.15 4.07 -33.83
CA ARG A 199 -23.98 3.65 -33.04
C ARG A 199 -23.58 4.66 -31.97
N ALA A 200 -23.69 5.96 -32.26
CA ALA A 200 -23.41 7.02 -31.30
C ALA A 200 -24.40 6.98 -30.13
N ILE A 201 -25.69 6.78 -30.40
CA ILE A 201 -26.75 6.61 -29.39
C ILE A 201 -26.46 5.39 -28.50
N TYR A 202 -26.12 4.23 -29.08
CA TYR A 202 -25.74 3.05 -28.31
C TYR A 202 -24.51 3.29 -27.42
N LYS A 203 -23.51 4.02 -27.94
CA LYS A 203 -22.27 4.35 -27.21
C LYS A 203 -22.50 5.25 -25.99
N MET A 204 -23.65 5.94 -25.91
CA MET A 204 -24.04 6.68 -24.70
C MET A 204 -24.29 5.74 -23.51
N GLY A 205 -24.58 4.46 -23.75
CA GLY A 205 -24.73 3.43 -22.72
C GLY A 205 -26.08 3.41 -21.98
N TYR A 206 -26.98 4.35 -22.29
CA TYR A 206 -28.27 4.53 -21.61
C TYR A 206 -29.45 3.73 -22.22
N PHE A 207 -29.26 3.11 -23.38
CA PHE A 207 -30.35 2.51 -24.16
C PHE A 207 -30.09 1.02 -24.45
N ASP A 208 -31.14 0.20 -24.39
CA ASP A 208 -31.13 -1.22 -24.76
C ASP A 208 -31.34 -1.43 -26.26
N ASP A 209 -32.14 -0.56 -26.88
CA ASP A 209 -32.38 -0.55 -28.32
C ASP A 209 -32.41 0.88 -28.86
N ALA A 210 -31.93 1.07 -30.08
CA ALA A 210 -31.99 2.33 -30.83
C ALA A 210 -32.22 2.02 -32.31
N ARG A 211 -33.31 2.53 -32.86
CA ARG A 211 -33.71 2.38 -34.26
C ARG A 211 -33.94 3.73 -34.89
N ALA A 212 -33.77 3.82 -36.21
CA ALA A 212 -34.07 5.02 -36.97
C ALA A 212 -35.08 4.68 -38.06
N ASP A 213 -36.22 5.37 -38.06
CA ASP A 213 -37.24 5.30 -39.10
C ASP A 213 -37.19 6.57 -39.94
N MET A 214 -37.42 6.45 -41.24
CA MET A 214 -37.39 7.57 -42.19
C MET A 214 -38.72 7.69 -42.91
N ALA A 215 -39.23 8.92 -43.00
CA ALA A 215 -40.45 9.25 -43.73
C ALA A 215 -40.22 10.42 -44.68
N ASP A 216 -40.71 10.30 -45.92
CA ASP A 216 -40.71 11.39 -46.89
C ASP A 216 -41.81 12.40 -46.57
N THR A 217 -41.47 13.69 -46.61
CA THR A 217 -42.40 14.80 -46.39
C THR A 217 -42.27 15.84 -47.51
N PRO A 218 -43.27 16.71 -47.73
CA PRO A 218 -43.18 17.78 -48.72
C PRO A 218 -41.98 18.74 -48.51
N GLU A 219 -41.44 18.79 -47.30
CA GLU A 219 -40.31 19.64 -46.91
C GLU A 219 -38.95 18.89 -46.93
N GLY A 220 -38.94 17.60 -47.28
CA GLY A 220 -37.78 16.71 -47.29
C GLY A 220 -37.96 15.45 -46.43
N LYS A 221 -36.87 14.81 -45.98
CA LYS A 221 -36.89 13.61 -45.14
C LYS A 221 -37.01 13.93 -43.65
N ARG A 222 -37.87 13.21 -42.95
CA ARG A 222 -37.96 13.24 -41.47
C ARG A 222 -37.37 11.96 -40.91
N ILE A 223 -36.42 12.09 -39.99
CA ILE A 223 -35.76 10.95 -39.33
C ILE A 223 -36.28 10.88 -37.89
N THR A 224 -36.82 9.72 -37.51
CA THR A 224 -37.30 9.46 -36.14
C THR A 224 -36.41 8.41 -35.49
N PHE A 225 -35.66 8.80 -34.46
CA PHE A 225 -34.89 7.86 -33.65
C PHE A 225 -35.75 7.34 -32.49
N THR A 226 -36.11 6.06 -32.52
CA THR A 226 -36.86 5.40 -31.45
C THR A 226 -35.87 4.67 -30.54
N VAL A 227 -35.81 5.07 -29.26
CA VAL A 227 -34.89 4.51 -28.26
C VAL A 227 -35.64 3.84 -27.11
N THR A 228 -35.10 2.73 -26.62
CA THR A 228 -35.59 2.07 -25.40
C THR A 228 -34.57 2.27 -24.29
N GLU A 229 -34.89 3.14 -23.33
CA GLU A 229 -34.03 3.40 -22.17
C GLU A 229 -33.89 2.17 -21.27
N LYS A 230 -32.65 1.93 -20.83
CA LYS A 230 -32.35 0.95 -19.80
C LYS A 230 -32.95 1.37 -18.46
N PRO A 231 -33.36 0.41 -17.60
CA PRO A 231 -33.87 0.72 -16.27
C PRO A 231 -32.77 1.32 -15.37
N LEU A 232 -33.20 2.16 -14.44
CA LEU A 232 -32.34 2.71 -13.39
C LEU A 232 -32.33 1.82 -12.16
N ILE A 233 -31.17 1.74 -11.53
CA ILE A 233 -30.98 1.02 -10.27
C ILE A 233 -31.54 1.90 -9.15
N SER A 234 -32.69 1.53 -8.60
CA SER A 234 -33.26 2.19 -7.42
C SER A 234 -32.43 1.92 -6.17
N GLU A 235 -32.01 0.67 -6.00
CA GLU A 235 -31.33 0.15 -4.83
C GLU A 235 -30.45 -1.04 -5.23
N VAL A 236 -29.35 -1.25 -4.50
CA VAL A 236 -28.50 -2.44 -4.60
C VAL A 236 -28.56 -3.14 -3.25
N SER A 237 -29.03 -4.38 -3.22
CA SER A 237 -29.21 -5.14 -1.99
C SER A 237 -28.46 -6.47 -2.07
N VAL A 238 -28.01 -6.94 -0.91
CA VAL A 238 -27.32 -8.22 -0.75
C VAL A 238 -28.09 -9.04 0.27
N LYS A 239 -28.33 -10.32 -0.04
CA LYS A 239 -29.04 -11.25 0.83
C LYS A 239 -28.28 -12.57 0.92
N GLY A 240 -28.25 -13.14 2.12
CA GLY A 240 -27.63 -14.43 2.40
C GLY A 240 -26.18 -14.35 2.89
N ASN A 241 -25.63 -13.14 3.08
CA ASN A 241 -24.35 -12.92 3.72
C ASN A 241 -24.47 -13.04 5.26
N LYS A 242 -24.07 -14.18 5.83
CA LYS A 242 -23.99 -14.40 7.27
C LYS A 242 -22.53 -14.42 7.77
N ALA A 243 -21.61 -14.85 6.91
CA ALA A 243 -20.20 -15.01 7.21
C ALA A 243 -19.36 -13.75 6.94
N ILE A 244 -19.81 -12.88 6.04
CA ILE A 244 -19.11 -11.66 5.64
C ILE A 244 -20.01 -10.45 5.91
N ASP A 245 -19.42 -9.43 6.53
CA ASP A 245 -20.10 -8.18 6.83
C ASP A 245 -20.58 -7.50 5.54
N ILE A 246 -21.77 -6.92 5.58
CA ILE A 246 -22.38 -6.32 4.39
C ILE A 246 -21.59 -5.10 3.89
N GLY A 247 -20.90 -4.39 4.78
CA GLY A 247 -20.03 -3.26 4.45
C GLY A 247 -18.83 -3.68 3.60
N ASP A 248 -18.21 -4.82 3.90
CA ASP A 248 -17.11 -5.38 3.10
C ASP A 248 -17.57 -5.72 1.67
N ILE A 249 -18.77 -6.29 1.56
CA ILE A 249 -19.38 -6.61 0.25
C ILE A 249 -19.69 -5.33 -0.52
N HIS A 250 -20.32 -4.34 0.11
CA HIS A 250 -20.59 -3.05 -0.53
C HIS A 250 -19.31 -2.31 -0.95
N GLY A 251 -18.22 -2.48 -0.20
CA GLY A 251 -16.92 -1.87 -0.50
C GLY A 251 -16.30 -2.35 -1.82
N VAL A 252 -16.58 -3.58 -2.25
CA VAL A 252 -16.06 -4.14 -3.51
C VAL A 252 -16.99 -3.92 -4.71
N LEU A 253 -18.26 -3.57 -4.48
CA LEU A 253 -19.26 -3.34 -5.52
C LEU A 253 -18.97 -2.06 -6.32
N THR A 254 -19.07 -2.16 -7.65
CA THR A 254 -19.00 -1.01 -8.54
C THR A 254 -20.37 -0.54 -9.03
N THR A 255 -21.37 -1.41 -8.97
CA THR A 255 -22.77 -1.10 -9.21
C THR A 255 -23.31 -0.27 -8.07
N LYS A 256 -23.86 0.91 -8.39
CA LYS A 256 -24.41 1.85 -7.41
C LYS A 256 -25.85 2.20 -7.74
N SER A 257 -26.61 2.57 -6.70
CA SER A 257 -27.94 3.17 -6.86
C SER A 257 -27.87 4.43 -7.73
N ARG A 258 -28.97 4.75 -8.41
CA ARG A 258 -29.16 5.88 -9.34
C ARG A 258 -28.33 5.83 -10.61
N GLN A 259 -27.69 4.69 -10.89
CA GLN A 259 -27.04 4.43 -12.19
C GLN A 259 -27.93 3.58 -13.07
N VAL A 260 -27.69 3.63 -14.38
CA VAL A 260 -28.34 2.73 -15.34
C VAL A 260 -27.76 1.33 -15.19
N VAL A 261 -28.63 0.31 -15.29
CA VAL A 261 -28.20 -1.09 -15.20
C VAL A 261 -27.20 -1.40 -16.32
N ASN A 262 -26.06 -1.95 -15.93
CA ASN A 262 -25.04 -2.43 -16.84
C ASN A 262 -24.70 -3.88 -16.48
N SER A 263 -25.05 -4.81 -17.36
CA SER A 263 -24.86 -6.24 -17.14
C SER A 263 -23.38 -6.64 -16.99
N GLU A 264 -22.45 -5.96 -17.67
CA GLU A 264 -21.01 -6.21 -17.52
C GLU A 264 -20.52 -5.81 -16.12
N LYS A 265 -20.98 -4.67 -15.60
CA LYS A 265 -20.66 -4.24 -14.23
C LYS A 265 -21.26 -5.18 -13.20
N VAL A 266 -22.52 -5.59 -13.38
CA VAL A 266 -23.19 -6.53 -12.48
C VAL A 266 -22.46 -7.88 -12.47
N ASN A 267 -22.07 -8.40 -13.64
CA ASN A 267 -21.28 -9.64 -13.74
C ASN A 267 -19.89 -9.49 -13.12
N SER A 268 -19.21 -8.35 -13.34
CA SER A 268 -17.93 -8.07 -12.69
C SER A 268 -18.05 -8.01 -11.17
N ASP A 269 -19.14 -7.46 -10.65
CA ASP A 269 -19.42 -7.43 -9.22
C ASP A 269 -19.69 -8.82 -8.64
N ILE A 270 -20.36 -9.73 -9.37
CA ILE A 270 -20.49 -11.14 -8.98
C ILE A 270 -19.10 -11.77 -8.79
N GLU A 271 -18.17 -11.54 -9.73
CA GLU A 271 -16.79 -12.07 -9.62
C GLU A 271 -16.06 -11.48 -8.41
N LYS A 272 -16.20 -10.16 -8.15
CA LYS A 272 -15.56 -9.53 -6.98
C LYS A 272 -16.11 -10.03 -5.65
N ILE A 273 -17.43 -10.24 -5.57
CA ILE A 273 -18.03 -10.88 -4.40
C ILE A 273 -17.47 -12.30 -4.26
N ARG A 274 -17.38 -13.07 -5.36
CA ARG A 274 -16.84 -14.42 -5.34
C ARG A 274 -15.40 -14.44 -4.83
N ASP A 275 -14.56 -13.54 -5.32
CA ASP A 275 -13.18 -13.39 -4.88
C ASP A 275 -13.07 -13.02 -3.40
N LEU A 276 -13.97 -12.16 -2.89
CA LEU A 276 -14.07 -11.82 -1.47
C LEU A 276 -14.41 -13.05 -0.60
N TYR A 277 -15.36 -13.89 -1.04
CA TYR A 277 -15.70 -15.15 -0.37
C TYR A 277 -14.56 -16.18 -0.44
N HIS A 278 -13.90 -16.29 -1.60
CA HIS A 278 -12.72 -17.15 -1.79
C HIS A 278 -11.59 -16.76 -0.83
N ALA A 279 -11.33 -15.46 -0.67
CA ALA A 279 -10.31 -14.95 0.25
C ALA A 279 -10.58 -15.29 1.73
N LYS A 280 -11.83 -15.56 2.10
CA LYS A 280 -12.27 -15.97 3.44
C LYS A 280 -12.46 -17.49 3.60
N GLY A 281 -12.16 -18.27 2.55
CA GLY A 281 -12.22 -19.73 2.53
C GLY A 281 -13.55 -20.34 2.06
N TYR A 282 -14.48 -19.54 1.55
CA TYR A 282 -15.79 -19.98 1.04
C TYR A 282 -15.75 -20.21 -0.47
N TYR A 283 -15.03 -21.25 -0.91
CA TYR A 283 -14.84 -21.52 -2.34
C TYR A 283 -16.09 -21.98 -3.06
N ASN A 284 -16.99 -22.63 -2.33
CA ASN A 284 -18.26 -23.13 -2.85
C ASN A 284 -19.39 -22.11 -2.73
N ALA A 285 -19.10 -20.83 -2.47
CA ALA A 285 -20.13 -19.79 -2.41
C ALA A 285 -20.77 -19.59 -3.78
N GLU A 286 -22.09 -19.68 -3.84
CA GLU A 286 -22.89 -19.42 -5.03
C GLU A 286 -23.47 -18.02 -4.95
N ILE A 287 -23.26 -17.22 -5.99
CA ILE A 287 -23.72 -15.84 -6.06
C ILE A 287 -24.56 -15.71 -7.32
N ALA A 288 -25.83 -15.38 -7.13
CA ALA A 288 -26.80 -15.15 -8.20
C ALA A 288 -27.35 -13.73 -8.10
N THR A 289 -27.62 -13.09 -9.23
CA THR A 289 -28.22 -11.76 -9.26
C THR A 289 -29.64 -11.84 -9.79
N VAL A 290 -30.57 -11.18 -9.09
CA VAL A 290 -31.97 -11.04 -9.50
C VAL A 290 -32.26 -9.55 -9.69
N LEU A 291 -32.83 -9.20 -10.85
CA LEU A 291 -33.32 -7.84 -11.12
C LEU A 291 -34.82 -7.80 -10.83
N GLU A 292 -35.20 -7.19 -9.71
CA GLU A 292 -36.61 -7.05 -9.33
C GLU A 292 -37.16 -5.70 -9.79
N LYS A 293 -38.28 -5.70 -10.51
CA LYS A 293 -38.92 -4.46 -10.98
C LYS A 293 -39.59 -3.75 -9.80
N LYS A 294 -39.16 -2.53 -9.47
CA LYS A 294 -39.74 -1.67 -8.40
C LYS A 294 -40.65 -0.56 -8.92
N GLY A 295 -40.61 -0.27 -10.22
CA GLY A 295 -41.47 0.71 -10.89
C GLY A 295 -41.37 0.57 -12.42
N ASP A 296 -41.97 1.50 -13.17
CA ASP A 296 -42.06 1.37 -14.65
C ASP A 296 -40.70 1.31 -15.36
N LYS A 297 -39.67 1.99 -14.83
CA LYS A 297 -38.30 1.98 -15.35
C LYS A 297 -37.23 1.92 -14.24
N GLU A 298 -37.58 1.31 -13.10
CA GLU A 298 -36.68 1.19 -11.96
C GLU A 298 -36.61 -0.26 -11.48
N VAL A 299 -35.38 -0.72 -11.22
CA VAL A 299 -35.11 -2.07 -10.74
C VAL A 299 -34.29 -2.04 -9.45
N LEU A 300 -34.49 -3.04 -8.61
CA LEU A 300 -33.61 -3.41 -7.52
C LEU A 300 -32.63 -4.47 -8.04
N VAL A 301 -31.33 -4.25 -7.84
CA VAL A 301 -30.31 -5.26 -8.11
C VAL A 301 -30.08 -6.04 -6.81
N LEU A 302 -30.57 -7.27 -6.75
CA LEU A 302 -30.45 -8.14 -5.58
C LEU A 302 -29.38 -9.21 -5.84
N PHE A 303 -28.30 -9.18 -5.06
CA PHE A 303 -27.31 -10.25 -5.02
C PHE A 303 -27.71 -11.28 -3.95
N ASN A 304 -28.14 -12.46 -4.38
CA ASN A 304 -28.44 -13.60 -3.52
C ASN A 304 -27.20 -14.48 -3.39
N ILE A 305 -26.74 -14.67 -2.15
CA ILE A 305 -25.54 -15.41 -1.83
C ILE A 305 -25.92 -16.66 -1.02
N VAL A 306 -25.42 -17.81 -1.46
CA VAL A 306 -25.43 -19.07 -0.71
C VAL A 306 -23.99 -19.38 -0.36
N GLU A 307 -23.60 -19.13 0.88
CA GLU A 307 -22.18 -19.12 1.29
C GLU A 307 -21.54 -20.52 1.27
N ASN A 308 -22.32 -21.55 1.62
CA ASN A 308 -21.87 -22.92 1.85
C ASN A 308 -20.74 -23.03 2.92
N ASP A 309 -20.30 -24.25 3.24
CA ASP A 309 -19.27 -24.45 4.28
C ASP A 309 -17.88 -24.00 3.81
N LYS A 310 -17.06 -23.53 4.76
CA LYS A 310 -15.63 -23.25 4.50
C LYS A 310 -14.89 -24.52 4.07
N THR A 311 -14.10 -24.38 3.02
CA THR A 311 -13.22 -25.44 2.52
C THR A 311 -11.77 -25.12 2.85
N TYR A 312 -11.02 -26.13 3.30
CA TYR A 312 -9.62 -25.99 3.69
C TYR A 312 -8.69 -26.82 2.80
N VAL A 313 -7.46 -26.35 2.62
CA VAL A 313 -6.36 -27.10 1.99
C VAL A 313 -6.05 -28.30 2.85
N LYS A 314 -6.32 -29.51 2.34
CA LYS A 314 -6.04 -30.76 3.04
C LYS A 314 -4.64 -31.27 2.77
N LYS A 315 -4.13 -31.04 1.57
CA LYS A 315 -2.84 -31.57 1.13
C LYS A 315 -2.17 -30.65 0.11
N ILE A 316 -0.86 -30.51 0.24
CA ILE A 316 0.03 -29.84 -0.71
C ILE A 316 1.12 -30.84 -1.10
N ASP A 317 1.04 -31.33 -2.34
CA ASP A 317 1.99 -32.25 -2.92
C ASP A 317 2.87 -31.57 -3.96
N PHE A 318 4.12 -32.02 -4.07
CA PHE A 318 5.06 -31.59 -5.09
C PHE A 318 5.34 -32.74 -6.05
N GLN A 319 5.46 -32.44 -7.35
CA GLN A 319 5.76 -33.45 -8.36
C GLN A 319 7.02 -33.09 -9.12
N GLY A 320 8.04 -33.96 -9.04
CA GLY A 320 9.30 -33.80 -9.77
C GLY A 320 10.45 -33.27 -8.92
N ASN A 321 10.21 -32.92 -7.66
CA ASN A 321 11.26 -32.70 -6.67
C ASN A 321 11.95 -34.03 -6.32
N ARG A 322 13.29 -34.05 -6.37
CA ARG A 322 14.13 -35.21 -6.05
C ARG A 322 15.17 -34.87 -5.01
N THR A 323 15.73 -33.65 -5.06
CA THR A 323 16.73 -33.19 -4.09
C THR A 323 16.11 -32.76 -2.77
N PHE A 324 14.98 -32.03 -2.82
CA PHE A 324 14.31 -31.53 -1.61
C PHE A 324 13.02 -32.28 -1.32
N SER A 325 12.80 -32.60 -0.04
CA SER A 325 11.56 -33.25 0.41
C SER A 325 10.37 -32.30 0.33
N ASP A 326 9.16 -32.84 0.15
CA ASP A 326 7.92 -32.05 0.18
C ASP A 326 7.78 -31.23 1.47
N LYS A 327 8.26 -31.78 2.61
CA LYS A 327 8.25 -31.08 3.89
C LYS A 327 9.12 -29.81 3.84
N THR A 328 10.29 -29.90 3.22
CA THR A 328 11.19 -28.75 3.02
C THR A 328 10.50 -27.67 2.18
N LEU A 329 9.85 -28.07 1.08
CA LEU A 329 9.15 -27.16 0.19
C LEU A 329 7.92 -26.52 0.86
N ARG A 330 7.11 -27.30 1.59
CA ARG A 330 5.98 -26.77 2.38
C ARG A 330 6.42 -25.71 3.40
N ASN A 331 7.56 -25.90 4.06
CA ASN A 331 8.05 -24.94 5.06
C ASN A 331 8.48 -23.58 4.46
N ILE A 332 8.71 -23.49 3.15
CA ILE A 332 9.03 -22.23 2.45
C ILE A 332 7.76 -21.44 2.12
N MET A 333 6.63 -22.14 2.00
CA MET A 333 5.33 -21.55 1.68
C MET A 333 4.69 -20.94 2.92
N LYS A 334 3.89 -19.89 2.75
CA LYS A 334 2.96 -19.41 3.78
C LYS A 334 1.63 -20.17 3.75
N THR A 335 1.25 -20.67 2.58
CA THR A 335 0.07 -21.52 2.42
C THR A 335 0.31 -22.85 3.13
N THR A 336 -0.56 -23.19 4.08
CA THR A 336 -0.43 -24.38 4.93
C THR A 336 -1.57 -25.36 4.72
N GLU A 337 -1.32 -26.63 5.04
CA GLU A 337 -2.37 -27.64 5.18
C GLU A 337 -3.18 -27.39 6.47
N TRP A 338 -4.43 -27.85 6.48
CA TRP A 338 -5.29 -27.82 7.66
C TRP A 338 -4.69 -28.64 8.80
N GLY A 339 -4.51 -28.01 9.97
CA GLY A 339 -3.89 -28.61 11.15
C GLY A 339 -4.75 -28.51 12.43
N ILE A 340 -4.25 -29.10 13.52
CA ILE A 340 -4.98 -29.22 14.80
C ILE A 340 -5.33 -27.88 15.48
N PHE A 341 -4.66 -26.77 15.13
CA PHE A 341 -4.89 -25.43 15.70
C PHE A 341 -5.72 -24.49 14.82
N HIS A 342 -6.36 -25.02 13.77
CA HIS A 342 -7.19 -24.26 12.80
C HIS A 342 -8.27 -23.36 13.44
N PHE A 343 -8.71 -23.66 14.65
CA PHE A 343 -9.71 -22.84 15.35
C PHE A 343 -9.17 -21.49 15.88
N PHE A 344 -7.85 -21.30 15.94
CA PHE A 344 -7.19 -20.05 16.35
C PHE A 344 -6.42 -19.36 15.22
N THR A 345 -6.24 -20.00 14.06
CA THR A 345 -5.39 -19.51 12.96
C THR A 345 -6.09 -19.60 11.61
N ASP A 346 -5.63 -18.81 10.64
CA ASP A 346 -6.06 -18.90 9.23
C ASP A 346 -5.48 -20.14 8.49
N SER A 347 -4.96 -21.13 9.23
CA SER A 347 -4.26 -22.30 8.65
C SER A 347 -5.20 -23.13 7.77
N GLY A 348 -4.73 -23.53 6.60
CA GLY A 348 -5.55 -24.25 5.63
C GLY A 348 -6.50 -23.38 4.79
N VAL A 349 -6.62 -22.07 5.03
CA VAL A 349 -7.38 -21.19 4.13
C VAL A 349 -6.53 -20.90 2.90
N LEU A 350 -7.02 -21.30 1.72
CA LEU A 350 -6.33 -20.99 0.46
C LEU A 350 -6.53 -19.50 0.13
N LYS A 351 -5.44 -18.80 -0.19
CA LYS A 351 -5.45 -17.44 -0.74
C LYS A 351 -4.61 -17.48 -2.02
N LYS A 352 -5.24 -17.30 -3.19
CA LYS A 352 -4.59 -17.48 -4.50
C LYS A 352 -3.35 -16.59 -4.69
N ASP A 353 -3.44 -15.33 -4.28
CA ASP A 353 -2.31 -14.40 -4.34
C ASP A 353 -1.15 -14.84 -3.46
N GLN A 354 -1.45 -15.38 -2.26
CA GLN A 354 -0.43 -15.92 -1.37
C GLN A 354 0.22 -17.17 -1.98
N LEU A 355 -0.56 -18.07 -2.58
CA LEU A 355 -0.05 -19.25 -3.27
C LEU A 355 0.87 -18.85 -4.43
N LYS A 356 0.48 -17.87 -5.26
CA LYS A 356 1.33 -17.36 -6.35
C LYS A 356 2.66 -16.81 -5.84
N GLN A 357 2.64 -16.05 -4.74
CA GLN A 357 3.87 -15.60 -4.08
C GLN A 357 4.71 -16.77 -3.56
N ASP A 358 4.07 -17.81 -3.02
CA ASP A 358 4.76 -19.00 -2.53
C ASP A 358 5.45 -19.77 -3.67
N ILE A 359 4.82 -19.89 -4.85
CA ILE A 359 5.48 -20.43 -6.05
C ILE A 359 6.73 -19.63 -6.43
N GLY A 360 6.65 -18.29 -6.38
CA GLY A 360 7.80 -17.42 -6.59
C GLY A 360 8.94 -17.67 -5.59
N LYS A 361 8.61 -17.88 -4.30
CA LYS A 361 9.60 -18.22 -3.26
C LYS A 361 10.22 -19.59 -3.48
N LEU A 362 9.44 -20.58 -3.87
CA LEU A 362 9.95 -21.92 -4.17
C LEU A 362 10.92 -21.87 -5.36
N ASN A 363 10.56 -21.14 -6.42
CA ASN A 363 11.44 -20.95 -7.57
C ASN A 363 12.74 -20.24 -7.17
N ALA A 364 12.65 -19.18 -6.37
CA ALA A 364 13.81 -18.49 -5.80
C ALA A 364 14.66 -19.42 -4.93
N PHE A 365 14.05 -20.27 -4.10
CA PHE A 365 14.75 -21.24 -3.27
C PHE A 365 15.59 -22.21 -4.10
N TYR A 366 15.05 -22.76 -5.18
CA TYR A 366 15.82 -23.62 -6.09
C TYR A 366 16.98 -22.87 -6.75
N LEU A 367 16.73 -21.67 -7.28
CA LEU A 367 17.78 -20.81 -7.88
C LEU A 367 18.86 -20.39 -6.87
N ASN A 368 18.50 -20.29 -5.59
CA ASN A 368 19.42 -19.96 -4.50
C ASN A 368 20.25 -21.16 -4.02
N ASN A 369 19.89 -22.38 -4.43
CA ASN A 369 20.58 -23.63 -4.07
C ASN A 369 21.27 -24.29 -5.28
N GLY A 370 21.60 -23.52 -6.33
CA GLY A 370 22.41 -23.98 -7.46
C GLY A 370 21.62 -24.48 -8.67
N PHE A 371 20.29 -24.51 -8.61
CA PHE A 371 19.48 -25.03 -9.71
C PHE A 371 19.09 -23.92 -10.71
N ILE A 372 20.03 -23.52 -11.57
CA ILE A 372 19.88 -22.35 -12.46
C ILE A 372 18.76 -22.49 -13.51
N ASN A 373 18.38 -23.73 -13.83
CA ASN A 373 17.33 -24.06 -14.79
C ASN A 373 16.06 -24.58 -14.09
N ALA A 374 15.94 -24.39 -12.77
CA ALA A 374 14.76 -24.81 -12.04
C ALA A 374 13.53 -24.02 -12.49
N GLN A 375 12.41 -24.74 -12.58
CA GLN A 375 11.12 -24.14 -12.84
C GLN A 375 10.07 -24.78 -11.96
N VAL A 376 9.40 -23.96 -11.15
CA VAL A 376 8.20 -24.34 -10.42
C VAL A 376 7.00 -23.88 -11.24
N GLY A 377 6.17 -24.83 -11.70
CA GLY A 377 5.02 -24.54 -12.53
C GLY A 377 3.80 -24.06 -11.73
N GLU A 378 2.76 -23.65 -12.46
CA GLU A 378 1.48 -23.26 -11.85
C GLU A 378 0.84 -24.45 -11.11
N PRO A 379 0.34 -24.25 -9.88
CA PRO A 379 -0.23 -25.31 -9.08
C PRO A 379 -1.57 -25.78 -9.64
N GLU A 380 -1.75 -27.09 -9.76
CA GLU A 380 -3.03 -27.70 -10.04
C GLU A 380 -3.88 -27.69 -8.76
N ILE A 381 -4.99 -26.94 -8.79
CA ILE A 381 -5.92 -26.82 -7.66
C ILE A 381 -7.13 -27.71 -7.95
N THR A 382 -7.30 -28.77 -7.16
CA THR A 382 -8.46 -29.65 -7.21
C THR A 382 -9.26 -29.55 -5.92
N HIS A 383 -10.56 -29.79 -5.98
CA HIS A 383 -11.44 -29.70 -4.82
C HIS A 383 -12.48 -30.81 -4.82
N ASP A 384 -12.89 -31.25 -3.63
CA ASP A 384 -14.02 -32.14 -3.41
C ASP A 384 -14.84 -31.66 -2.18
N LYS A 385 -15.82 -32.46 -1.74
CA LYS A 385 -16.60 -32.14 -0.53
C LYS A 385 -15.76 -32.13 0.77
N LYS A 386 -14.56 -32.71 0.77
CA LYS A 386 -13.68 -32.84 1.94
C LYS A 386 -12.68 -31.70 2.03
N GLY A 387 -12.32 -31.05 0.93
CA GLY A 387 -11.49 -29.85 0.92
C GLY A 387 -10.77 -29.60 -0.40
N ILE A 388 -9.67 -28.86 -0.32
CA ILE A 388 -8.85 -28.44 -1.46
C ILE A 388 -7.52 -29.20 -1.45
N TYR A 389 -7.06 -29.63 -2.62
CA TYR A 389 -5.80 -30.34 -2.83
C TYR A 389 -4.96 -29.57 -3.84
N LEU A 390 -3.73 -29.24 -3.43
CA LEU A 390 -2.77 -28.50 -4.25
C LEU A 390 -1.69 -29.47 -4.73
N LYS A 391 -1.41 -29.45 -6.03
CA LYS A 391 -0.30 -30.18 -6.63
C LYS A 391 0.59 -29.22 -7.39
N VAL A 392 1.84 -29.11 -6.96
CA VAL A 392 2.83 -28.17 -7.52
C VAL A 392 3.84 -28.93 -8.38
N PRO A 393 3.84 -28.76 -9.72
CA PRO A 393 4.86 -29.36 -10.57
C PRO A 393 6.21 -28.63 -10.42
N VAL A 394 7.30 -29.38 -10.30
CA VAL A 394 8.67 -28.89 -10.11
C VAL A 394 9.58 -29.59 -11.10
N SER A 395 10.31 -28.80 -11.89
CA SER A 395 11.45 -29.25 -12.69
C SER A 395 12.72 -28.69 -12.07
N GLU A 396 13.48 -29.51 -11.33
CA GLU A 396 14.66 -29.03 -10.60
C GLU A 396 15.81 -28.65 -11.56
N GLY A 397 16.02 -29.41 -12.64
CA GLY A 397 17.18 -29.25 -13.50
C GLY A 397 18.48 -29.73 -12.83
N ARG A 398 19.65 -29.31 -13.37
CA ARG A 398 20.96 -29.65 -12.79
C ARG A 398 21.35 -28.64 -11.72
N GLN A 399 22.03 -29.12 -10.69
CA GLN A 399 22.59 -28.30 -9.63
C GLN A 399 24.03 -27.91 -9.97
N PHE A 400 24.38 -26.64 -9.80
CA PHE A 400 25.70 -26.10 -10.10
C PHE A 400 26.36 -25.53 -8.84
N LYS A 401 27.66 -25.81 -8.69
CA LYS A 401 28.52 -25.23 -7.66
C LYS A 401 29.03 -23.84 -8.05
N VAL A 402 29.52 -23.07 -7.09
CA VAL A 402 30.21 -21.82 -7.39
C VAL A 402 31.55 -22.13 -8.06
N GLY A 403 31.79 -21.55 -9.23
CA GLY A 403 33.03 -21.67 -9.98
C GLY A 403 34.01 -20.53 -9.65
N LYS A 404 34.68 -20.01 -10.68
CA LYS A 404 35.58 -18.86 -10.55
C LYS A 404 34.78 -17.59 -10.28
N VAL A 405 35.13 -16.86 -9.23
CA VAL A 405 34.58 -15.54 -8.92
C VAL A 405 35.67 -14.50 -9.15
N GLN A 406 35.35 -13.40 -9.84
CA GLN A 406 36.31 -12.33 -10.10
C GLN A 406 35.64 -10.95 -10.10
N ILE A 407 36.40 -9.93 -9.70
CA ILE A 407 36.03 -8.52 -9.78
C ILE A 407 36.94 -7.86 -10.83
N THR A 408 36.36 -7.09 -11.73
CA THR A 408 37.06 -6.35 -12.79
C THR A 408 36.54 -4.91 -12.86
N GLY A 409 37.15 -4.07 -13.70
CA GLY A 409 36.76 -2.67 -13.86
C GLY A 409 37.48 -1.75 -12.88
N ASP A 410 36.81 -0.69 -12.45
CA ASP A 410 37.39 0.41 -11.68
C ASP A 410 37.87 -0.03 -10.27
N THR A 411 38.96 0.58 -9.78
CA THR A 411 39.59 0.25 -8.49
C THR A 411 39.10 1.15 -7.35
N LEU A 412 38.56 0.57 -6.29
CA LEU A 412 38.12 1.27 -5.06
C LEU A 412 39.29 1.49 -4.08
N LYS A 413 39.09 2.29 -3.03
CA LYS A 413 40.07 2.42 -1.92
C LYS A 413 40.34 1.06 -1.27
N VAL A 414 39.32 0.19 -1.23
CA VAL A 414 39.47 -1.21 -0.83
C VAL A 414 39.94 -2.04 -2.03
N PRO A 415 41.07 -2.76 -1.94
CA PRO A 415 41.56 -3.60 -3.03
C PRO A 415 40.57 -4.70 -3.41
N HIS A 416 40.55 -5.09 -4.69
CA HIS A 416 39.64 -6.13 -5.21
C HIS A 416 39.75 -7.45 -4.44
N ASP A 417 40.95 -7.87 -4.03
CA ASP A 417 41.14 -9.11 -3.25
C ASP A 417 40.43 -9.06 -1.88
N ALA A 418 40.40 -7.89 -1.24
CA ALA A 418 39.70 -7.69 0.03
C ALA A 418 38.18 -7.65 -0.16
N LEU A 419 37.70 -7.04 -1.26
CA LEU A 419 36.28 -7.07 -1.63
C LEU A 419 35.81 -8.50 -1.93
N LEU A 420 36.62 -9.28 -2.66
CA LEU A 420 36.32 -10.65 -3.06
C LEU A 420 36.14 -11.59 -1.87
N LYS A 421 36.94 -11.41 -0.80
CA LYS A 421 36.80 -12.16 0.47
C LYS A 421 35.47 -11.89 1.19
N ASN A 422 34.88 -10.71 0.98
CA ASN A 422 33.66 -10.30 1.65
C ASN A 422 32.38 -10.68 0.90
N LEU A 423 32.49 -11.01 -0.40
CA LEU A 423 31.36 -11.48 -1.19
C LEU A 423 30.65 -12.66 -0.53
N SER A 424 29.34 -12.67 -0.64
CA SER A 424 28.44 -13.72 -0.17
C SER A 424 28.58 -14.96 -1.04
N ILE A 425 28.74 -14.82 -2.35
CA ILE A 425 28.84 -15.97 -3.27
C ILE A 425 30.08 -16.82 -3.00
N THR A 426 31.20 -16.21 -2.58
CA THR A 426 32.45 -16.94 -2.27
C THR A 426 32.36 -17.78 -1.00
N LYS A 427 31.31 -17.57 -0.20
CA LYS A 427 31.01 -18.34 1.03
C LYS A 427 29.98 -19.45 0.79
N GLN A 428 29.45 -19.59 -0.42
CA GLN A 428 28.49 -20.62 -0.79
C GLN A 428 29.18 -21.81 -1.48
N GLU A 429 28.73 -23.02 -1.20
CA GLU A 429 29.14 -24.19 -2.00
C GLU A 429 28.43 -24.21 -3.36
N TYR A 430 27.13 -23.93 -3.37
CA TYR A 430 26.27 -23.93 -4.55
C TYR A 430 25.99 -22.53 -5.06
N PHE A 431 25.80 -22.38 -6.37
CA PHE A 431 25.46 -21.07 -6.94
C PHE A 431 24.17 -20.54 -6.33
N SER A 432 24.20 -19.30 -5.87
CA SER A 432 23.04 -18.67 -5.23
C SER A 432 22.75 -17.33 -5.88
N ARG A 433 21.58 -17.22 -6.53
CA ARG A 433 21.14 -15.97 -7.15
C ARG A 433 20.99 -14.85 -6.13
N GLU A 434 20.48 -15.17 -4.93
CA GLU A 434 20.40 -14.21 -3.83
C GLU A 434 21.78 -13.74 -3.35
N ALA A 435 22.76 -14.64 -3.21
CA ALA A 435 24.12 -14.24 -2.86
C ALA A 435 24.72 -13.30 -3.91
N MET A 436 24.52 -13.58 -5.20
CA MET A 436 24.97 -12.71 -6.29
C MET A 436 24.32 -11.32 -6.26
N ILE A 437 23.01 -11.25 -5.99
CA ILE A 437 22.32 -9.96 -5.84
C ILE A 437 22.86 -9.18 -4.64
N LYS A 438 23.09 -9.85 -3.50
CA LYS A 438 23.72 -9.24 -2.31
C LYS A 438 25.12 -8.72 -2.60
N ASP A 439 25.87 -9.41 -3.45
CA ASP A 439 27.21 -9.00 -3.86
C ASP A 439 27.19 -7.76 -4.73
N ILE A 440 26.26 -7.68 -5.68
CA ILE A 440 26.03 -6.48 -6.50
C ILE A 440 25.68 -5.30 -5.59
N ASP A 441 24.72 -5.48 -4.67
CA ASP A 441 24.34 -4.44 -3.72
C ASP A 441 25.51 -4.01 -2.82
N TYR A 442 26.32 -4.96 -2.34
CA TYR A 442 27.50 -4.69 -1.53
C TYR A 442 28.53 -3.87 -2.32
N LEU A 443 28.86 -4.29 -3.55
CA LEU A 443 29.84 -3.60 -4.40
C LEU A 443 29.36 -2.21 -4.79
N VAL A 444 28.10 -2.06 -5.21
CA VAL A 444 27.48 -0.75 -5.46
C VAL A 444 27.54 0.12 -4.21
N GLN A 445 27.24 -0.44 -3.02
CA GLN A 445 27.32 0.31 -1.77
C GLN A 445 28.77 0.73 -1.45
N MET A 446 29.79 -0.10 -1.72
CA MET A 446 31.19 0.29 -1.54
C MET A 446 31.58 1.45 -2.47
N CYS A 447 31.11 1.44 -3.73
CA CYS A 447 31.30 2.58 -4.62
C CYS A 447 30.57 3.82 -4.12
N ASN A 448 29.29 3.68 -3.76
CA ASN A 448 28.47 4.77 -3.26
C ASN A 448 29.07 5.39 -2.00
N ASP A 449 29.61 4.59 -1.08
CA ASP A 449 30.20 5.07 0.18
C ASP A 449 31.56 5.78 -0.02
N GLU A 450 32.16 5.68 -1.22
CA GLU A 450 33.32 6.50 -1.62
C GLU A 450 32.92 7.79 -2.35
N GLY A 451 31.63 8.06 -2.55
CA GLY A 451 31.12 9.26 -3.23
C GLY A 451 30.54 9.03 -4.63
N PHE A 452 30.55 7.79 -5.14
CA PHE A 452 30.12 7.50 -6.52
C PHE A 452 28.63 7.09 -6.56
N ALA A 453 27.71 8.06 -6.63
CA ALA A 453 26.26 7.81 -6.51
C ALA A 453 25.68 6.93 -7.63
N TYR A 454 26.16 7.12 -8.86
CA TYR A 454 25.66 6.44 -10.05
C TYR A 454 26.52 5.23 -10.46
N ALA A 455 27.24 4.65 -9.50
CA ALA A 455 28.04 3.47 -9.73
C ALA A 455 27.16 2.28 -10.15
N ASP A 456 27.62 1.54 -11.14
CA ASP A 456 26.94 0.37 -11.69
C ASP A 456 27.89 -0.84 -11.62
N VAL A 457 27.32 -2.00 -11.31
CA VAL A 457 28.07 -3.26 -11.21
C VAL A 457 27.41 -4.25 -12.16
N LEU A 458 28.02 -4.39 -13.32
CA LEU A 458 27.57 -5.34 -14.33
C LEU A 458 28.03 -6.74 -13.93
N PHE A 459 27.15 -7.73 -14.02
CA PHE A 459 27.48 -9.11 -13.72
C PHE A 459 27.37 -9.99 -14.96
N GLN A 460 28.23 -10.99 -15.05
CA GLN A 460 28.18 -12.03 -16.07
C GLN A 460 28.29 -13.39 -15.38
N THR A 461 27.39 -14.30 -15.74
CA THR A 461 27.40 -15.69 -15.29
C THR A 461 27.71 -16.61 -16.47
N ALA A 462 28.67 -17.52 -16.31
CA ALA A 462 29.01 -18.52 -17.31
C ALA A 462 28.84 -19.93 -16.72
N PRO A 463 27.72 -20.63 -17.01
CA PRO A 463 27.54 -22.01 -16.62
C PRO A 463 28.49 -22.94 -17.36
N GLN A 464 29.25 -23.74 -16.62
CA GLN A 464 30.16 -24.76 -17.12
C GLN A 464 29.51 -26.14 -16.93
N GLU A 465 28.84 -26.64 -17.98
CA GLU A 465 28.09 -27.91 -17.93
C GLU A 465 28.94 -29.13 -17.56
N LYS A 466 30.22 -29.16 -17.98
CA LYS A 466 31.11 -30.31 -17.72
C LYS A 466 31.56 -30.39 -16.27
N SER A 467 31.92 -29.26 -15.66
CA SER A 467 32.36 -29.18 -14.26
C SER A 467 31.20 -28.95 -13.29
N GLN A 468 29.97 -28.73 -13.80
CA GLN A 468 28.79 -28.37 -13.01
C GLN A 468 29.06 -27.16 -12.10
N THR A 469 29.75 -26.16 -12.63
CA THR A 469 30.05 -24.90 -11.91
C THR A 469 29.46 -23.70 -12.65
N VAL A 470 29.22 -22.60 -11.95
CA VAL A 470 28.88 -21.30 -12.55
C VAL A 470 29.97 -20.31 -12.17
N ASP A 471 30.68 -19.80 -13.18
CA ASP A 471 31.64 -18.72 -13.00
C ASP A 471 30.90 -17.38 -12.96
N VAL A 472 31.32 -16.48 -12.05
CA VAL A 472 30.68 -15.18 -11.83
C VAL A 472 31.72 -14.07 -11.94
N SER A 473 31.49 -13.11 -12.84
CA SER A 473 32.34 -11.94 -13.01
C SER A 473 31.54 -10.67 -12.70
N TYR A 474 32.05 -9.85 -11.79
CA TYR A 474 31.49 -8.53 -11.47
C TYR A 474 32.39 -7.44 -12.04
N GLN A 475 31.84 -6.58 -12.90
CA GLN A 475 32.55 -5.45 -13.50
C GLN A 475 32.04 -4.14 -12.88
N ILE A 476 32.92 -3.47 -12.13
CA ILE A 476 32.61 -2.20 -11.47
C ILE A 476 32.81 -1.04 -12.45
N LYS A 477 31.79 -0.17 -12.53
CA LYS A 477 31.85 1.14 -13.19
C LYS A 477 31.45 2.21 -12.18
N LYS A 478 32.40 3.02 -11.72
CA LYS A 478 32.17 4.02 -10.67
C LYS A 478 31.35 5.21 -11.15
N GLY A 479 31.63 5.71 -12.35
CA GLY A 479 31.13 7.01 -12.79
C GLY A 479 31.82 8.18 -12.05
N ASN A 480 31.17 9.34 -12.04
CA ASN A 480 31.70 10.56 -11.41
C ASN A 480 31.45 10.60 -9.91
N GLU A 481 32.30 11.34 -9.18
CA GLU A 481 32.09 11.67 -7.77
C GLU A 481 30.93 12.65 -7.61
N VAL A 482 30.07 12.42 -6.63
CA VAL A 482 28.83 13.15 -6.40
C VAL A 482 28.73 13.62 -4.96
N HIS A 483 28.34 14.87 -4.78
CA HIS A 483 28.02 15.46 -3.47
C HIS A 483 26.52 15.66 -3.29
N PHE A 484 26.06 15.63 -2.04
CA PHE A 484 24.73 16.08 -1.69
C PHE A 484 24.64 17.59 -1.85
N ASN A 485 23.72 18.08 -2.68
CA ASN A 485 23.53 19.51 -2.90
C ASN A 485 22.48 20.06 -1.93
N ARG A 486 21.22 19.64 -2.04
CA ARG A 486 20.14 20.06 -1.13
C ARG A 486 19.41 18.88 -0.50
N VAL A 487 19.00 19.05 0.76
CA VAL A 487 18.10 18.14 1.46
C VAL A 487 16.75 18.81 1.67
N LEU A 488 15.79 18.41 0.85
CA LEU A 488 14.42 18.93 0.82
C LEU A 488 13.50 18.02 1.64
N ILE A 489 13.00 18.53 2.77
CA ILE A 489 12.06 17.81 3.63
C ILE A 489 10.65 18.34 3.38
N THR A 490 9.70 17.44 3.11
CA THR A 490 8.31 17.80 2.81
C THR A 490 7.31 16.87 3.49
N GLY A 491 6.08 17.36 3.72
CA GLY A 491 5.00 16.62 4.37
C GLY A 491 5.01 16.69 5.91
N ASN A 492 6.02 17.32 6.51
CA ASN A 492 6.12 17.60 7.94
C ASN A 492 5.31 18.85 8.34
N THR A 493 3.98 18.74 8.34
CA THR A 493 3.08 19.86 8.65
C THR A 493 3.07 20.27 10.13
N LYS A 494 3.28 19.30 11.04
CA LYS A 494 3.32 19.49 12.49
C LYS A 494 4.75 19.43 13.01
N THR A 495 5.51 18.43 12.57
CA THR A 495 6.88 18.15 12.98
C THR A 495 7.81 19.20 12.39
N ARG A 496 8.58 19.85 13.27
CA ARG A 496 9.55 20.85 12.85
C ARG A 496 10.64 20.20 12.01
N ASP A 497 11.05 20.87 10.94
CA ASP A 497 12.11 20.43 10.02
C ASP A 497 13.36 19.96 10.78
N LYS A 498 13.79 20.74 11.79
CA LYS A 498 14.94 20.42 12.65
C LYS A 498 14.88 19.03 13.29
N VAL A 499 13.69 18.54 13.66
CA VAL A 499 13.52 17.21 14.28
C VAL A 499 13.87 16.09 13.31
N ILE A 500 13.56 16.28 12.02
CA ILE A 500 13.91 15.35 10.95
C ILE A 500 15.39 15.53 10.59
N ARG A 501 15.82 16.78 10.37
CA ARG A 501 17.18 17.10 9.92
C ARG A 501 18.26 16.60 10.87
N ARG A 502 18.05 16.68 12.19
CA ARG A 502 19.01 16.16 13.19
C ARG A 502 19.15 14.63 13.20
N GLN A 503 18.21 13.89 12.59
CA GLN A 503 18.33 12.43 12.46
C GLN A 503 19.14 12.01 11.24
N LEU A 504 19.47 12.95 10.34
CA LEU A 504 20.21 12.63 9.13
C LEU A 504 21.68 12.43 9.45
N SER A 505 22.26 11.35 8.92
CA SER A 505 23.69 11.06 8.95
C SER A 505 24.45 11.71 7.79
N VAL A 506 23.78 12.55 6.99
CA VAL A 506 24.34 13.30 5.86
C VAL A 506 23.91 14.74 5.98
N VAL A 507 24.80 15.66 5.61
CA VAL A 507 24.49 17.08 5.45
C VAL A 507 24.78 17.55 4.03
N GLU A 508 24.27 18.73 3.69
CA GLU A 508 24.53 19.36 2.39
C GLU A 508 26.04 19.62 2.23
N GLY A 509 26.60 19.25 1.09
CA GLY A 509 28.03 19.31 0.79
C GLY A 509 28.80 18.00 1.02
N ASP A 510 28.26 17.07 1.81
CA ASP A 510 28.90 15.76 2.02
C ASP A 510 29.01 14.97 0.71
N LEU A 511 30.05 14.13 0.62
CA LEU A 511 30.12 13.10 -0.42
C LEU A 511 28.91 12.17 -0.32
N TYR A 512 28.42 11.73 -1.47
CA TYR A 512 27.32 10.75 -1.49
C TYR A 512 27.69 9.52 -0.65
N SER A 513 26.73 9.02 0.13
CA SER A 513 26.86 7.75 0.84
C SER A 513 25.50 7.08 1.00
N LYS A 514 25.33 5.93 0.34
CA LYS A 514 24.13 5.11 0.48
C LYS A 514 23.98 4.57 1.90
N ARG A 515 25.09 4.26 2.60
CA ARG A 515 25.06 3.82 4.00
C ARG A 515 24.55 4.91 4.94
N ALA A 516 24.99 6.15 4.74
CA ALA A 516 24.54 7.27 5.56
C ALA A 516 23.07 7.62 5.29
N LEU A 517 22.60 7.55 4.04
CA LEU A 517 21.17 7.66 3.72
C LEU A 517 20.34 6.55 4.38
N LYS A 518 20.80 5.30 4.32
CA LYS A 518 20.13 4.17 4.97
C LYS A 518 20.05 4.32 6.50
N ARG A 519 21.12 4.82 7.14
CA ARG A 519 21.09 5.15 8.59
C ARG A 519 20.07 6.25 8.89
N SER A 520 20.03 7.29 8.06
CA SER A 520 19.07 8.40 8.18
C SER A 520 17.62 7.90 8.07
N TYR A 521 17.33 7.05 7.07
CA TYR A 521 16.03 6.41 6.89
C TYR A 521 15.64 5.57 8.11
N ASN A 522 16.56 4.74 8.62
CA ASN A 522 16.31 3.91 9.80
C ASN A 522 16.05 4.76 11.06
N ALA A 523 16.80 5.85 11.25
CA ALA A 523 16.62 6.77 12.37
C ALA A 523 15.24 7.45 12.32
N LEU A 524 14.85 7.98 11.15
CA LEU A 524 13.54 8.62 10.96
C LEU A 524 12.37 7.64 11.11
N SER A 525 12.50 6.43 10.54
CA SER A 525 11.50 5.37 10.69
C SER A 525 11.37 4.92 12.15
N GLY A 526 12.50 4.89 12.87
CA GLY A 526 12.58 4.58 14.30
C GLY A 526 11.87 5.59 15.21
N LEU A 527 11.72 6.86 14.78
CA LEU A 527 10.98 7.87 15.56
C LEU A 527 9.50 7.53 15.72
N ARG A 528 8.91 6.75 14.78
CA ARG A 528 7.48 6.43 14.76
C ARG A 528 6.57 7.67 14.72
N TYR A 529 7.05 8.82 14.22
CA TYR A 529 6.24 10.03 13.98
C TYR A 529 5.52 10.01 12.63
N PHE A 530 5.99 9.14 11.73
CA PHE A 530 5.55 9.06 10.35
C PHE A 530 4.95 7.68 10.06
N GLU A 531 3.91 7.64 9.22
CA GLU A 531 3.37 6.42 8.62
C GLU A 531 4.28 5.94 7.49
N GLU A 532 4.81 6.90 6.71
CA GLU A 532 5.67 6.67 5.56
C GLU A 532 6.83 7.67 5.56
N VAL A 533 8.01 7.17 5.22
CA VAL A 533 9.23 7.95 5.02
C VAL A 533 9.79 7.52 3.68
N ASP A 534 9.84 8.44 2.71
CA ASP A 534 10.31 8.18 1.36
C ASP A 534 11.54 9.05 1.08
N PHE A 535 12.63 8.40 0.67
CA PHE A 535 13.89 9.04 0.31
C PHE A 535 14.07 8.91 -1.20
N GLN A 536 13.96 10.03 -1.91
CA GLN A 536 14.21 10.12 -3.33
C GLN A 536 15.49 10.90 -3.57
N THR A 537 16.39 10.34 -4.39
CA THR A 537 17.59 11.04 -4.86
C THR A 537 17.36 11.47 -6.30
N GLU A 538 17.46 12.75 -6.57
CA GLU A 538 17.33 13.31 -7.92
C GLU A 538 18.69 13.86 -8.37
N LYS A 539 18.95 13.83 -9.69
CA LYS A 539 20.14 14.47 -10.25
C LYS A 539 20.06 15.97 -9.95
N GLY A 540 21.10 16.52 -9.35
CA GLY A 540 21.18 17.95 -9.03
C GLY A 540 21.42 18.79 -10.29
N ALA A 541 21.67 20.08 -10.09
CA ALA A 541 21.91 21.03 -11.18
C ALA A 541 23.17 20.73 -12.02
N SER A 542 24.09 19.92 -11.49
CA SER A 542 25.29 19.44 -12.19
C SER A 542 25.44 17.93 -12.06
N GLU A 543 26.21 17.30 -12.94
CA GLU A 543 26.41 15.85 -12.95
C GLU A 543 27.09 15.30 -11.67
N ASN A 544 27.80 16.16 -10.93
CA ASN A 544 28.50 15.84 -9.68
C ASN A 544 27.69 16.20 -8.43
N GLN A 545 26.39 16.47 -8.59
CA GLN A 545 25.50 16.83 -7.49
C GLN A 545 24.23 15.99 -7.52
N THR A 546 23.70 15.70 -6.33
CA THR A 546 22.40 15.07 -6.17
C THR A 546 21.61 15.75 -5.06
N ASP A 547 20.32 15.94 -5.30
CA ASP A 547 19.39 16.44 -4.30
C ASP A 547 18.69 15.25 -3.63
N VAL A 548 18.46 15.37 -2.32
CA VAL A 548 17.73 14.37 -1.54
C VAL A 548 16.39 14.96 -1.15
N MET A 549 15.32 14.37 -1.68
CA MET A 549 13.96 14.68 -1.30
C MET A 549 13.47 13.66 -0.28
N ILE A 550 13.23 14.13 0.95
CA ILE A 550 12.67 13.35 2.04
C ILE A 550 11.19 13.73 2.15
N ARG A 551 10.31 12.83 1.71
CA ARG A 551 8.86 12.99 1.86
C ARG A 551 8.41 12.18 3.05
N VAL A 552 7.72 12.83 3.98
CA VAL A 552 7.16 12.15 5.15
C VAL A 552 5.65 12.30 5.19
N LYS A 553 4.96 11.23 5.59
CA LYS A 553 3.53 11.27 5.89
C LYS A 553 3.35 11.18 7.40
N GLU A 554 3.01 12.29 8.04
CA GLU A 554 2.81 12.34 9.50
C GLU A 554 1.61 11.50 9.94
N LYS A 555 1.74 10.85 11.10
CA LYS A 555 0.64 10.11 11.73
C LYS A 555 0.32 10.65 13.11
N GLN A 556 -0.76 10.16 13.70
CA GLN A 556 -1.08 10.45 15.10
C GLN A 556 -0.03 9.81 16.02
N THR A 557 0.54 10.63 16.90
CA THR A 557 1.62 10.24 17.83
C THR A 557 1.16 10.13 19.29
N GLY A 558 -0.12 10.35 19.54
CA GLY A 558 -0.76 10.13 20.84
C GLY A 558 -1.02 8.63 21.04
N ILE A 559 -0.65 8.13 22.21
CA ILE A 559 -0.77 6.73 22.58
C ILE A 559 -1.50 6.67 23.92
N PHE A 560 -2.62 5.97 23.96
CA PHE A 560 -3.29 5.57 25.19
C PHE A 560 -3.00 4.09 25.44
N SER A 561 -2.52 3.75 26.63
CA SER A 561 -2.23 2.37 27.03
C SER A 561 -2.94 2.02 28.33
N VAL A 562 -3.49 0.81 28.40
CA VAL A 562 -4.05 0.24 29.61
C VAL A 562 -3.39 -1.12 29.82
N GLY A 563 -2.98 -1.41 31.05
CA GLY A 563 -2.41 -2.68 31.46
C GLY A 563 -2.99 -3.12 32.81
N ALA A 564 -2.85 -4.39 33.11
CA ALA A 564 -3.22 -4.97 34.39
C ALA A 564 -2.17 -6.00 34.80
N GLY A 565 -1.94 -6.16 36.08
CA GLY A 565 -1.01 -7.17 36.60
C GLY A 565 -1.48 -7.69 37.94
N TYR A 566 -0.98 -8.87 38.31
CA TYR A 566 -1.14 -9.46 39.61
C TYR A 566 0.17 -10.13 40.02
N SER A 567 0.71 -9.70 41.17
CA SER A 567 1.84 -10.34 41.82
C SER A 567 1.50 -10.61 43.28
N ALA A 568 2.25 -11.50 43.93
CA ALA A 568 2.05 -11.76 45.35
C ALA A 568 2.41 -10.56 46.24
N ILE A 569 3.23 -9.64 45.72
CA ILE A 569 3.70 -8.45 46.41
C ILE A 569 2.74 -7.29 46.23
N ASP A 570 2.33 -7.00 44.99
CA ASP A 570 1.57 -5.80 44.64
C ASP A 570 0.06 -6.05 44.52
N ASN A 571 -0.37 -7.31 44.64
CA ASN A 571 -1.74 -7.75 44.36
C ASN A 571 -2.19 -7.31 42.95
N ALA A 572 -3.50 -7.15 42.73
CA ALA A 572 -4.03 -6.65 41.48
C ALA A 572 -3.67 -5.16 41.31
N VAL A 573 -3.03 -4.82 40.17
CA VAL A 573 -2.66 -3.47 39.78
C VAL A 573 -3.21 -3.18 38.39
N VAL A 574 -3.85 -2.04 38.21
CA VAL A 574 -4.27 -1.49 36.91
C VAL A 574 -3.38 -0.32 36.58
N THR A 575 -2.81 -0.32 35.38
CA THR A 575 -1.99 0.78 34.86
C THR A 575 -2.70 1.45 33.71
N ALA A 576 -2.80 2.77 33.72
CA ALA A 576 -3.23 3.56 32.58
C ALA A 576 -2.16 4.60 32.26
N SER A 577 -1.89 4.84 30.98
CA SER A 577 -1.01 5.93 30.56
C SER A 577 -1.49 6.63 29.29
N ILE A 578 -1.25 7.93 29.24
CA ILE A 578 -1.44 8.77 28.06
C ILE A 578 -0.06 9.34 27.74
N SER A 579 0.44 9.04 26.54
CA SER A 579 1.71 9.53 26.04
C SER A 579 1.50 10.31 24.75
N GLN A 580 1.97 11.54 24.71
CA GLN A 580 2.03 12.34 23.49
C GLN A 580 3.49 12.38 23.02
N GLN A 581 3.80 11.55 22.02
CA GLN A 581 5.09 11.62 21.34
C GLN A 581 5.11 12.81 20.37
N ASN A 582 6.31 13.33 20.08
CA ASN A 582 6.49 14.49 19.22
C ASN A 582 5.61 15.70 19.62
N LEU A 583 5.57 16.01 20.91
CA LEU A 583 4.78 17.08 21.50
C LEU A 583 5.05 18.40 20.76
N PHE A 584 3.98 19.03 20.25
CA PHE A 584 4.02 20.26 19.44
C PHE A 584 5.00 20.21 18.25
N GLY A 585 5.29 19.02 17.73
CA GLY A 585 6.22 18.82 16.62
C GLY A 585 7.69 19.01 16.97
N ARG A 586 8.06 18.98 18.26
CA ARG A 586 9.45 19.22 18.73
C ARG A 586 10.26 17.95 18.94
N GLY A 587 9.69 16.77 18.68
CA GLY A 587 10.31 15.48 18.98
C GLY A 587 10.41 15.16 20.48
N GLN A 588 9.78 15.96 21.33
CA GLN A 588 9.67 15.77 22.77
C GLN A 588 8.55 14.78 23.09
N THR A 589 8.63 14.09 24.23
CA THR A 589 7.55 13.18 24.66
C THR A 589 7.07 13.58 26.05
N LEU A 590 5.75 13.70 26.21
CA LEU A 590 5.13 13.90 27.52
C LEU A 590 4.25 12.69 27.83
N THR A 591 4.45 12.09 29.00
CA THR A 591 3.71 10.91 29.43
C THR A 591 3.16 11.12 30.82
N LEU A 592 1.85 10.90 30.97
CA LEU A 592 1.19 10.76 32.26
C LEU A 592 0.89 9.28 32.47
N LYS A 593 1.32 8.70 33.58
CA LYS A 593 1.09 7.31 33.94
C LYS A 593 0.49 7.25 35.35
N ALA A 594 -0.53 6.41 35.51
CA ALA A 594 -1.13 6.07 36.78
C ALA A 594 -1.13 4.54 36.94
N SER A 595 -0.57 4.01 38.02
CA SER A 595 -0.66 2.61 38.43
C SER A 595 -1.39 2.55 39.75
N ILE A 596 -2.54 1.89 39.80
CA ILE A 596 -3.41 1.81 40.98
C ILE A 596 -3.65 0.34 41.31
N GLY A 597 -3.34 -0.08 42.53
CA GLY A 597 -3.57 -1.43 43.02
C GLY A 597 -3.88 -1.47 44.50
N GLY A 598 -4.03 -2.69 45.04
CA GLY A 598 -4.42 -2.90 46.44
C GLY A 598 -3.39 -2.41 47.47
N SER A 599 -2.10 -2.40 47.10
CA SER A 599 -1.00 -2.04 48.00
C SER A 599 -0.09 -0.94 47.45
N THR A 600 -0.31 -0.51 46.20
CA THR A 600 0.56 0.46 45.51
C THR A 600 -0.28 1.44 44.70
N GLN A 601 -0.02 2.73 44.88
CA GLN A 601 -0.53 3.81 44.04
C GLN A 601 0.66 4.61 43.52
N HIS A 602 0.75 4.81 42.21
CA HIS A 602 1.88 5.49 41.60
C HIS A 602 1.41 6.37 40.45
N TYR A 603 1.67 7.67 40.56
CA TYR A 603 1.42 8.66 39.52
C TYR A 603 2.77 9.24 39.07
N ASP A 604 3.05 9.19 37.78
CA ASP A 604 4.27 9.72 37.15
C ASP A 604 3.87 10.67 36.02
N LEU A 605 4.42 11.87 36.03
CA LEU A 605 4.44 12.76 34.87
C LEU A 605 5.88 12.88 34.40
N SER A 606 6.16 12.37 33.20
CA SER A 606 7.49 12.36 32.61
C SER A 606 7.55 13.13 31.30
N PHE A 607 8.56 13.98 31.18
CA PHE A 607 8.90 14.74 29.97
C PHE A 607 10.28 14.34 29.47
N ILE A 608 10.37 14.01 28.18
CA ILE A 608 11.60 13.57 27.52
C ILE A 608 11.98 14.57 26.42
N GLU A 609 13.20 15.11 26.50
CA GLU A 609 13.88 15.87 25.45
C GLU A 609 15.05 15.04 24.91
N PRO A 610 14.93 14.44 23.71
CA PRO A 610 15.98 13.57 23.19
C PRO A 610 17.25 14.31 22.74
N TRP A 611 17.19 15.63 22.49
CA TRP A 611 18.35 16.44 22.08
C TRP A 611 18.46 17.73 22.89
N LEU A 612 18.80 17.62 24.17
CA LEU A 612 18.97 18.80 25.02
C LEU A 612 20.15 19.65 24.52
N PHE A 613 19.94 20.96 24.41
CA PHE A 613 20.90 21.92 23.85
C PHE A 613 21.37 21.60 22.41
N ASP A 614 20.54 20.92 21.62
CA ASP A 614 20.86 20.48 20.25
C ASP A 614 22.01 19.47 20.14
N ILE A 615 22.42 18.92 21.27
CA ILE A 615 23.34 17.79 21.38
C ILE A 615 22.48 16.54 21.53
N PRO A 616 22.89 15.34 21.03
CA PRO A 616 22.17 14.08 21.27
C PRO A 616 22.27 13.60 22.74
N LEU A 617 22.03 14.53 23.68
CA LEU A 617 21.94 14.33 25.11
C LEU A 617 20.47 14.06 25.46
N TRP A 618 20.13 12.78 25.50
CA TRP A 618 18.79 12.34 25.88
C TRP A 618 18.52 12.74 27.32
N SER A 619 17.40 13.42 27.56
CA SER A 619 17.09 13.98 28.87
C SER A 619 15.67 13.61 29.27
N LYS A 620 15.50 13.11 30.50
CA LYS A 620 14.20 12.84 31.11
C LYS A 620 14.05 13.68 32.36
N PHE A 621 12.91 14.32 32.48
CA PHE A 621 12.45 14.99 33.68
C PHE A 621 11.21 14.25 34.14
N ASP A 622 11.16 13.85 35.40
CA ASP A 622 9.98 13.22 35.97
C ASP A 622 9.63 13.84 37.30
N ILE A 623 8.33 13.87 37.57
CA ILE A 623 7.77 14.12 38.89
C ILE A 623 6.87 12.94 39.22
N TRP A 624 6.95 12.46 40.45
CA TRP A 624 6.14 11.34 40.89
C TRP A 624 5.49 11.60 42.24
N ASN A 625 4.37 10.91 42.42
CA ASN A 625 3.74 10.67 43.70
C ASN A 625 3.51 9.16 43.81
N TYR A 626 4.01 8.57 44.89
CA TYR A 626 4.05 7.14 45.09
C TYR A 626 3.62 6.84 46.51
N SER A 627 2.66 5.94 46.68
CA SER A 627 2.25 5.43 47.97
C SER A 627 2.29 3.91 47.93
N ARG A 628 2.89 3.29 48.94
CA ARG A 628 2.91 1.83 49.09
C ARG A 628 2.68 1.41 50.52
N THR A 629 1.68 0.56 50.71
CA THR A 629 1.39 -0.09 51.99
C THR A 629 2.15 -1.41 52.08
N TYR A 630 3.06 -1.48 53.04
CA TYR A 630 3.76 -2.70 53.45
C TYR A 630 2.99 -3.39 54.59
N ASP A 631 3.48 -4.54 55.05
CA ASP A 631 2.78 -5.34 56.07
C ASP A 631 2.57 -4.58 57.39
N THR A 632 3.51 -3.71 57.79
CA THR A 632 3.49 -3.01 59.08
C THR A 632 3.69 -1.49 59.00
N TYR A 633 3.76 -0.90 57.81
CA TYR A 633 3.86 0.56 57.61
C TYR A 633 3.43 0.97 56.19
N THR A 634 3.15 2.25 55.99
CA THR A 634 2.91 2.85 54.67
C THR A 634 4.05 3.81 54.34
N LEU A 635 4.50 3.81 53.07
CA LEU A 635 5.47 4.76 52.54
C LEU A 635 4.79 5.68 51.53
N ASP A 636 4.79 6.98 51.82
CA ASP A 636 4.38 8.02 50.89
C ASP A 636 5.61 8.79 50.41
N SER A 637 5.91 8.71 49.12
CA SER A 637 7.04 9.37 48.46
C SER A 637 6.56 10.33 47.39
N ASN A 638 7.01 11.58 47.47
CA ASN A 638 6.89 12.54 46.38
C ASN A 638 8.27 13.03 45.98
N GLY A 639 8.49 13.21 44.68
CA GLY A 639 9.81 13.60 44.23
C GLY A 639 9.87 14.07 42.79
N ALA A 640 11.06 14.53 42.43
CA ALA A 640 11.42 14.94 41.10
C ALA A 640 12.79 14.38 40.73
N GLY A 641 12.95 14.10 39.44
CA GLY A 641 14.14 13.49 38.89
C GLY A 641 14.53 14.14 37.57
N ILE A 642 15.84 14.25 37.35
CA ILE A 642 16.41 14.52 36.04
C ILE A 642 17.36 13.39 35.69
N VAL A 643 17.32 12.90 34.46
CA VAL A 643 18.25 11.89 33.94
C VAL A 643 18.79 12.37 32.61
N LEU A 644 20.11 12.45 32.50
CA LEU A 644 20.85 12.72 31.27
C LEU A 644 21.42 11.41 30.74
N GLY A 645 21.36 11.18 29.43
CA GLY A 645 21.81 9.96 28.77
C GLY A 645 22.58 10.27 27.49
N TYR A 646 23.73 9.60 27.30
CA TYR A 646 24.59 9.79 26.15
C TYR A 646 25.21 8.47 25.67
N GLY A 647 25.23 8.27 24.34
CA GLY A 647 25.88 7.12 23.72
C GLY A 647 27.40 7.29 23.76
N LEU A 648 28.08 6.51 24.61
CA LEU A 648 29.53 6.61 24.82
C LEU A 648 30.32 5.83 23.76
N TRP A 649 29.83 4.64 23.42
CA TRP A 649 30.40 3.75 22.40
C TRP A 649 29.27 2.98 21.70
N ASP A 650 29.64 2.24 20.66
CA ASP A 650 28.72 1.29 20.04
C ASP A 650 28.12 0.36 21.11
N TYR A 651 26.78 0.30 21.15
CA TYR A 651 25.99 -0.48 22.11
C TYR A 651 26.08 -0.03 23.58
N VAL A 652 26.86 0.99 23.92
CA VAL A 652 27.07 1.45 25.30
C VAL A 652 26.52 2.85 25.52
N THR A 653 25.62 2.98 26.49
CA THR A 653 25.01 4.26 26.89
C THR A 653 25.28 4.53 28.36
N GLY A 654 25.77 5.73 28.66
CA GLY A 654 25.92 6.23 30.02
C GLY A 654 24.74 7.11 30.39
N TYR A 655 24.29 7.01 31.64
CA TYR A 655 23.25 7.86 32.22
C TYR A 655 23.74 8.48 33.53
N LEU A 656 23.40 9.75 33.74
CA LEU A 656 23.57 10.46 35.00
C LEU A 656 22.20 11.00 35.43
N GLY A 657 21.65 10.36 36.46
CA GLY A 657 20.43 10.78 37.13
C GLY A 657 20.71 11.61 38.37
N TYR A 658 19.78 12.48 38.74
CA TYR A 658 19.71 13.11 40.04
C TYR A 658 18.28 13.03 40.55
N ARG A 659 18.11 12.51 41.76
CA ARG A 659 16.82 12.34 42.42
C ARG A 659 16.74 13.22 43.65
N PHE A 660 15.58 13.84 43.84
CA PHE A 660 15.17 14.48 45.08
C PHE A 660 13.77 13.99 45.46
N SER A 661 13.59 13.42 46.65
CA SER A 661 12.29 13.02 47.18
C SER A 661 12.13 13.31 48.66
N ASN A 662 10.90 13.56 49.07
CA ASN A 662 10.48 13.42 50.46
C ASN A 662 9.78 12.08 50.60
N ASP A 663 10.23 11.30 51.56
CA ASP A 663 9.82 9.93 51.81
C ASP A 663 9.30 9.87 53.26
N ASP A 664 7.98 9.72 53.41
CA ASP A 664 7.26 9.73 54.69
C ASP A 664 6.83 8.31 55.05
N VAL A 665 7.33 7.82 56.18
CA VAL A 665 6.94 6.52 56.73
C VAL A 665 5.81 6.75 57.75
N THR A 666 4.62 6.32 57.39
CA THR A 666 3.38 6.54 58.15
C THR A 666 2.70 5.21 58.50
N GLU A 667 1.61 5.28 59.27
CA GLU A 667 0.77 4.11 59.62
C GLU A 667 1.56 2.93 60.22
N VAL A 668 2.60 3.23 61.00
CA VAL A 668 3.46 2.21 61.61
C VAL A 668 2.67 1.44 62.68
N GLN A 669 2.51 0.13 62.48
CA GLN A 669 1.73 -0.71 63.37
C GLN A 669 2.43 -0.90 64.73
N THR A 670 1.64 -1.10 65.78
CA THR A 670 2.15 -1.26 67.16
C THR A 670 3.04 -2.50 67.33
N ASN A 671 2.84 -3.53 66.52
CA ASN A 671 3.66 -4.75 66.46
C ASN A 671 4.87 -4.64 65.52
N ALA A 672 5.08 -3.51 64.85
CA ALA A 672 6.25 -3.32 63.98
C ALA A 672 7.57 -3.41 64.76
N SER A 673 8.63 -3.84 64.09
CA SER A 673 9.99 -3.89 64.63
C SER A 673 10.47 -2.52 65.08
N THR A 674 11.37 -2.50 66.06
CA THR A 674 12.00 -1.26 66.54
C THR A 674 12.76 -0.55 65.41
N TYR A 675 13.30 -1.32 64.45
CA TYR A 675 13.98 -0.76 63.29
C TYR A 675 13.06 0.11 62.43
N ILE A 676 11.84 -0.36 62.14
CA ILE A 676 10.84 0.39 61.37
C ILE A 676 10.32 1.58 62.17
N LYS A 677 10.00 1.38 63.46
CA LYS A 677 9.48 2.44 64.35
C LYS A 677 10.41 3.65 64.46
N ARG A 678 11.73 3.45 64.43
CA ARG A 678 12.70 4.56 64.47
C ARG A 678 12.72 5.41 63.20
N GLN A 679 12.14 4.91 62.11
CA GLN A 679 12.11 5.58 60.81
C GLN A 679 10.78 6.28 60.53
N GLU A 680 9.82 6.24 61.46
CA GLU A 680 8.54 6.93 61.32
C GLU A 680 8.74 8.44 61.11
N GLY A 681 8.00 8.98 60.14
CA GLY A 681 8.03 10.38 59.74
C GLY A 681 8.78 10.65 58.44
N VAL A 682 8.99 11.93 58.17
CA VAL A 682 9.48 12.43 56.89
C VAL A 682 11.01 12.45 56.84
N THR A 683 11.57 11.82 55.82
CA THR A 683 12.98 11.95 55.42
C THR A 683 13.09 12.54 54.03
N THR A 684 14.25 13.13 53.72
CA THR A 684 14.54 13.65 52.38
C THR A 684 15.69 12.87 51.78
N THR A 685 15.47 12.27 50.62
CA THR A 685 16.48 11.56 49.83
C THR A 685 16.92 12.44 48.68
N SER A 686 18.23 12.73 48.61
CA SER A 686 18.80 13.57 47.57
C SER A 686 20.14 13.02 47.12
N GLY A 687 20.33 12.85 45.81
CA GLY A 687 21.63 12.41 45.29
C GLY A 687 21.66 11.92 43.84
N PRO A 688 22.86 11.82 43.26
CA PRO A 688 23.05 11.33 41.90
C PRO A 688 23.00 9.80 41.79
N THR A 689 22.67 9.33 40.59
CA THR A 689 22.81 7.94 40.15
C THR A 689 23.54 7.89 38.82
N ALA A 690 24.71 7.26 38.77
CA ALA A 690 25.42 6.98 37.53
C ALA A 690 25.08 5.57 37.04
N THR A 691 24.69 5.40 35.78
CA THR A 691 24.37 4.10 35.19
C THR A 691 25.11 3.90 33.87
N LEU A 692 25.68 2.72 33.65
CA LEU A 692 26.23 2.31 32.38
C LEU A 692 25.46 1.11 31.86
N ILE A 693 24.99 1.15 30.60
CA ILE A 693 24.25 0.07 29.96
C ILE A 693 24.96 -0.34 28.67
N ARG A 694 25.23 -1.64 28.51
CA ARG A 694 25.65 -2.24 27.24
C ARG A 694 24.56 -3.18 26.73
N SER A 695 24.02 -2.94 25.54
CA SER A 695 22.94 -3.74 24.95
C SER A 695 23.20 -4.12 23.49
N THR A 696 23.30 -5.42 23.23
CA THR A 696 23.43 -6.01 21.88
C THR A 696 22.24 -6.89 21.51
N LEU A 697 21.09 -6.67 22.16
CA LEU A 697 19.86 -7.44 21.92
C LEU A 697 19.36 -7.22 20.50
N ASN A 698 18.91 -8.30 19.86
CA ASN A 698 18.32 -8.24 18.52
C ASN A 698 16.88 -7.69 18.51
N ASP A 699 16.13 -7.93 19.58
CA ASP A 699 14.78 -7.42 19.81
C ASP A 699 14.70 -6.93 21.26
N ALA A 700 13.98 -5.83 21.50
CA ALA A 700 13.90 -5.24 22.84
C ALA A 700 12.86 -5.91 23.75
N MET A 701 11.83 -6.55 23.18
CA MET A 701 10.69 -7.13 23.90
C MET A 701 10.81 -8.64 24.06
N PHE A 702 11.23 -9.34 23.01
CA PHE A 702 11.47 -10.79 23.03
C PHE A 702 12.82 -11.12 22.41
N PRO A 703 13.92 -10.79 23.09
CA PRO A 703 15.26 -11.07 22.58
C PRO A 703 15.43 -12.57 22.36
N SER A 704 16.07 -12.93 21.25
CA SER A 704 16.47 -14.32 20.96
C SER A 704 17.97 -14.49 20.89
N THR A 705 18.71 -13.39 20.71
CA THR A 705 20.18 -13.37 20.68
C THR A 705 20.72 -12.11 21.33
N GLY A 706 21.95 -12.19 21.84
CA GLY A 706 22.69 -11.04 22.37
C GLY A 706 22.60 -10.91 23.88
N SER A 707 22.97 -9.74 24.40
CA SER A 707 23.06 -9.50 25.83
C SER A 707 22.67 -8.07 26.21
N LYS A 708 22.14 -7.89 27.43
CA LYS A 708 21.95 -6.57 28.05
C LYS A 708 22.56 -6.60 29.45
N ASN A 709 23.53 -5.74 29.66
CA ASN A 709 24.30 -5.62 30.90
C ASN A 709 24.20 -4.19 31.41
N SER A 710 24.02 -4.01 32.71
CA SER A 710 23.95 -2.69 33.33
C SER A 710 24.60 -2.67 34.69
N VAL A 711 25.29 -1.58 35.02
CA VAL A 711 25.75 -1.29 36.38
C VAL A 711 25.28 0.11 36.74
N SER A 712 24.73 0.28 37.94
CA SER A 712 24.30 1.58 38.46
C SER A 712 24.84 1.82 39.87
N VAL A 713 25.28 3.04 40.14
CA VAL A 713 25.74 3.50 41.46
C VAL A 713 24.93 4.73 41.85
N THR A 714 24.18 4.64 42.94
CA THR A 714 23.46 5.74 43.57
C THR A 714 24.20 6.15 44.83
N TYR A 715 24.38 7.45 45.01
CA TYR A 715 25.00 8.03 46.20
C TYR A 715 24.08 9.13 46.73
N THR A 716 23.64 9.04 47.98
CA THR A 716 22.73 10.01 48.61
C THR A 716 23.35 10.65 49.84
N GLY A 717 22.91 11.87 50.16
CA GLY A 717 23.42 12.62 51.31
C GLY A 717 24.72 13.39 51.05
N GLY A 718 25.41 13.77 52.13
CA GLY A 718 26.69 14.49 52.08
C GLY A 718 26.57 15.85 51.39
N ILE A 719 27.40 16.09 50.36
CA ILE A 719 27.39 17.34 49.59
C ILE A 719 26.09 17.58 48.81
N PHE A 720 25.26 16.53 48.63
CA PHE A 720 24.00 16.61 47.89
C PHE A 720 22.79 16.92 48.80
N GLY A 721 23.02 17.08 50.11
CA GLY A 721 21.97 17.34 51.10
C GLY A 721 21.04 16.15 51.33
N GLY A 722 19.94 16.38 52.04
CA GLY A 722 19.01 15.32 52.45
C GLY A 722 19.40 14.63 53.76
N ASN A 723 18.44 13.94 54.35
CA ASN A 723 18.59 13.28 55.65
C ASN A 723 18.87 11.78 55.53
N THR A 724 18.66 11.24 54.33
CA THR A 724 18.90 9.85 53.95
C THR A 724 20.24 9.72 53.23
N THR A 725 21.11 8.86 53.75
CA THR A 725 22.55 8.79 53.42
C THR A 725 22.99 7.36 53.14
N PHE A 726 23.07 6.97 51.86
CA PHE A 726 23.50 5.64 51.48
C PHE A 726 24.22 5.61 50.12
N THR A 727 25.01 4.56 49.91
CA THR A 727 25.54 4.18 48.60
C THR A 727 24.94 2.85 48.18
N LYS A 728 24.32 2.82 47.00
CA LYS A 728 23.64 1.64 46.44
C LYS A 728 24.23 1.30 45.08
N VAL A 729 24.73 0.08 44.94
CA VAL A 729 25.29 -0.46 43.69
C VAL A 729 24.39 -1.58 43.21
N ASN A 730 23.96 -1.54 41.96
CA ASN A 730 23.24 -2.65 41.31
C ASN A 730 23.96 -3.07 40.04
N ALA A 731 23.99 -4.37 39.79
CA ALA A 731 24.48 -4.96 38.56
C ALA A 731 23.45 -5.95 38.00
N ASN A 732 23.17 -5.86 36.70
CA ASN A 732 22.29 -6.79 35.99
C ASN A 732 22.98 -7.27 34.72
N SER A 733 22.84 -8.54 34.40
CA SER A 733 23.36 -9.17 33.20
C SER A 733 22.33 -10.15 32.65
N SER A 734 22.02 -10.06 31.37
CA SER A 734 21.07 -10.94 30.68
C SER A 734 21.65 -11.37 29.34
N TRP A 735 21.56 -12.66 29.04
CA TRP A 735 22.14 -13.29 27.85
C TRP A 735 21.12 -14.21 27.21
N TYR A 736 21.02 -14.14 25.88
CA TYR A 736 20.08 -14.93 25.10
C TYR A 736 20.83 -15.71 24.03
N PHE A 737 20.61 -17.02 24.03
CA PHE A 737 21.24 -17.95 23.12
C PHE A 737 20.17 -18.65 22.28
N PRO A 738 20.19 -18.52 20.95
CA PRO A 738 19.26 -19.22 20.09
C PRO A 738 19.64 -20.71 20.07
N LEU A 739 18.64 -21.57 20.24
CA LEU A 739 18.73 -23.02 20.17
C LEU A 739 17.90 -23.53 18.98
N PRO A 740 18.04 -24.81 18.57
CA PRO A 740 17.22 -25.40 17.51
C PRO A 740 15.71 -25.26 17.76
N PHE A 741 14.92 -25.32 16.69
CA PHE A 741 13.45 -25.24 16.70
C PHE A 741 12.88 -23.92 17.26
N ASP A 742 13.56 -22.79 16.99
CA ASP A 742 13.19 -21.45 17.47
C ASP A 742 13.13 -21.30 19.00
N THR A 743 13.85 -22.19 19.69
CA THR A 743 13.97 -22.17 21.14
C THR A 743 15.02 -21.14 21.56
N VAL A 744 14.84 -20.49 22.71
CA VAL A 744 15.83 -19.54 23.26
C VAL A 744 16.17 -19.95 24.68
N LEU A 745 17.46 -20.04 24.97
CA LEU A 745 17.98 -20.12 26.33
C LEU A 745 18.31 -18.71 26.83
N GLY A 746 17.60 -18.27 27.86
CA GLY A 746 17.87 -17.03 28.58
C GLY A 746 18.61 -17.31 29.89
N ILE A 747 19.70 -16.58 30.13
CA ILE A 747 20.44 -16.63 31.41
C ILE A 747 20.51 -15.21 31.96
N TYR A 748 20.10 -15.04 33.21
CA TYR A 748 20.03 -13.75 33.88
C TYR A 748 20.78 -13.81 35.21
N GLY A 749 21.55 -12.78 35.52
CA GLY A 749 22.20 -12.57 36.81
C GLY A 749 21.93 -11.15 37.29
N LYS A 750 21.58 -11.00 38.56
CA LYS A 750 21.33 -9.73 39.22
C LYS A 750 21.99 -9.72 40.59
N GLY A 751 22.47 -8.57 41.01
CA GLY A 751 23.00 -8.41 42.36
C GLY A 751 23.04 -6.95 42.78
N GLY A 752 23.04 -6.74 44.08
CA GLY A 752 23.07 -5.43 44.67
C GLY A 752 23.83 -5.39 45.98
N TYR A 753 24.43 -4.23 46.23
CA TYR A 753 25.11 -3.86 47.45
C TYR A 753 24.58 -2.52 47.92
N LEU A 754 24.40 -2.35 49.21
CA LEU A 754 23.86 -1.16 49.86
C LEU A 754 24.63 -0.95 51.15
N THR A 755 25.07 0.27 51.39
CA THR A 755 25.74 0.65 52.64
C THR A 755 25.26 2.02 53.06
N SER A 756 25.21 2.26 54.37
CA SER A 756 25.05 3.62 54.89
C SER A 756 26.32 4.42 54.59
N ASN A 757 26.16 5.73 54.38
CA ASN A 757 27.27 6.67 54.21
C ASN A 757 27.64 7.36 55.54
N ASP A 758 26.85 7.15 56.59
CA ASP A 758 27.08 7.68 57.94
C ASP A 758 26.70 6.62 59.00
N GLU A 759 26.58 7.04 60.28
CA GLU A 759 26.20 6.16 61.39
C GLU A 759 24.68 5.92 61.50
N LYS A 760 23.87 6.43 60.56
CA LYS A 760 22.41 6.22 60.57
C LYS A 760 22.03 4.92 59.89
N ASP A 761 20.88 4.39 60.30
CA ASP A 761 20.24 3.25 59.66
C ASP A 761 19.83 3.60 58.23
N VAL A 762 20.10 2.69 57.29
CA VAL A 762 19.58 2.79 55.92
C VAL A 762 18.04 2.66 55.96
N PRO A 763 17.28 3.48 55.22
CA PRO A 763 15.83 3.35 55.25
C PRO A 763 15.33 1.97 54.81
N VAL A 764 14.35 1.43 55.53
CA VAL A 764 13.85 0.05 55.34
C VAL A 764 13.32 -0.18 53.93
N TYR A 765 12.70 0.83 53.33
CA TYR A 765 12.18 0.79 51.98
C TYR A 765 13.25 0.85 50.87
N GLU A 766 14.50 1.17 51.21
CA GLU A 766 15.64 1.13 50.27
C GLU A 766 16.39 -0.22 50.32
N ARG A 767 16.15 -1.04 51.33
CA ARG A 767 16.77 -2.36 51.50
C ARG A 767 16.22 -3.37 50.48
N TYR A 768 17.01 -4.39 50.16
CA TYR A 768 16.66 -5.36 49.12
C TYR A 768 15.71 -6.42 49.64
N ILE A 769 14.58 -6.58 48.96
CA ILE A 769 13.65 -7.70 49.14
C ILE A 769 13.59 -8.47 47.82
N VAL A 770 13.70 -9.79 47.90
CA VAL A 770 13.67 -10.70 46.75
C VAL A 770 12.31 -11.40 46.72
N GLY A 771 11.69 -11.54 45.55
CA GLY A 771 10.38 -12.16 45.39
C GLY A 771 9.61 -11.63 44.17
N GLY A 772 8.56 -12.35 43.79
CA GLY A 772 7.68 -12.03 42.68
C GLY A 772 8.30 -12.18 41.29
N MET A 773 7.56 -11.70 40.28
CA MET A 773 7.83 -11.94 38.84
C MET A 773 9.20 -11.46 38.31
N SER A 774 9.89 -10.59 39.04
CA SER A 774 11.12 -9.94 38.57
C SER A 774 12.41 -10.55 39.12
N THR A 775 12.34 -11.33 40.21
CA THR A 775 13.53 -11.87 40.89
C THR A 775 13.40 -13.35 41.25
N LEU A 776 12.37 -13.76 41.98
CA LEU A 776 12.18 -15.13 42.44
C LEU A 776 10.70 -15.50 42.37
N ARG A 777 10.27 -16.02 41.21
CA ARG A 777 8.86 -16.35 40.95
C ARG A 777 8.38 -17.47 41.86
N GLY A 778 7.13 -17.41 42.29
CA GLY A 778 6.55 -18.38 43.22
C GLY A 778 6.73 -18.02 44.70
N GLN A 779 7.68 -17.14 45.04
CA GLN A 779 7.86 -16.57 46.38
C GLN A 779 7.29 -15.16 46.46
N ARG A 780 6.72 -14.80 47.61
CA ARG A 780 6.19 -13.44 47.85
C ARG A 780 7.34 -12.50 48.17
N ASP A 781 8.04 -12.75 49.26
CA ASP A 781 9.11 -11.92 49.76
C ASP A 781 10.14 -12.79 50.52
N ILE A 782 11.41 -12.50 50.31
CA ILE A 782 12.57 -13.20 50.84
C ILE A 782 13.61 -12.14 51.22
N GLY A 783 14.15 -12.27 52.41
CA GLY A 783 15.21 -11.43 52.95
C GLY A 783 15.30 -11.55 54.47
N PRO A 784 16.24 -10.84 55.10
CA PRO A 784 16.37 -10.75 56.55
C PRO A 784 15.07 -10.30 57.21
N ARG A 785 14.73 -10.96 58.32
CA ARG A 785 13.57 -10.64 59.15
C ARG A 785 13.98 -10.29 60.56
N ASP A 786 13.22 -9.42 61.20
CA ASP A 786 13.35 -9.16 62.63
C ASP A 786 12.98 -10.44 63.41
N PRO A 787 13.84 -10.93 64.32
CA PRO A 787 13.65 -12.22 64.99
C PRO A 787 12.50 -12.23 66.00
N VAL A 788 12.01 -11.06 66.43
CA VAL A 788 10.95 -10.94 67.44
C VAL A 788 9.59 -10.76 66.78
N THR A 789 9.51 -9.83 65.83
CA THR A 789 8.26 -9.42 65.18
C THR A 789 7.97 -10.18 63.89
N GLY A 790 9.00 -10.77 63.25
CA GLY A 790 8.89 -11.43 61.96
C GLY A 790 8.83 -10.48 60.76
N ASP A 791 8.90 -9.17 61.00
CA ASP A 791 8.92 -8.13 59.97
C ASP A 791 10.06 -8.37 58.99
N ILE A 792 9.78 -8.22 57.69
CA ILE A 792 10.84 -8.25 56.67
C ILE A 792 11.57 -6.91 56.65
N LEU A 793 12.85 -6.94 57.02
CA LEU A 793 13.70 -5.74 57.01
C LEU A 793 14.38 -5.55 55.66
N GLY A 794 14.49 -6.62 54.85
CA GLY A 794 15.28 -6.62 53.62
C GLY A 794 16.79 -6.65 53.89
N GLY A 795 17.59 -6.92 52.88
CA GLY A 795 19.04 -7.05 52.98
C GLY A 795 19.82 -5.84 52.48
N LEU A 796 21.07 -5.71 52.92
CA LEU A 796 22.04 -4.76 52.38
C LEU A 796 22.76 -5.33 51.15
N THR A 797 22.79 -6.65 51.02
CA THR A 797 23.27 -7.35 49.83
C THR A 797 22.20 -8.28 49.31
N TRP A 798 22.18 -8.49 48.00
CA TRP A 798 21.35 -9.53 47.41
C TRP A 798 21.96 -10.01 46.09
N MET A 799 21.59 -11.23 45.70
CA MET A 799 21.98 -11.79 44.42
C MET A 799 20.93 -12.77 43.94
N GLY A 800 20.78 -12.87 42.61
CA GLY A 800 19.90 -13.84 41.99
C GLY A 800 20.34 -14.23 40.59
N PHE A 801 19.99 -15.45 40.21
CA PHE A 801 20.23 -16.05 38.91
C PHE A 801 18.95 -16.69 38.39
N THR A 802 18.70 -16.55 37.10
CA THR A 802 17.56 -17.17 36.43
C THR A 802 18.04 -17.86 35.15
N GLY A 803 17.59 -19.09 34.94
CA GLY A 803 17.64 -19.78 33.65
C GLY A 803 16.24 -19.90 33.07
N GLU A 804 16.04 -19.52 31.82
CA GLU A 804 14.78 -19.68 31.09
C GLU A 804 14.98 -20.45 29.79
N LEU A 805 14.06 -21.38 29.51
CA LEU A 805 13.91 -22.01 28.21
C LEU A 805 12.59 -21.52 27.59
N ILE A 806 12.70 -20.73 26.52
CA ILE A 806 11.57 -20.11 25.84
C ILE A 806 11.32 -20.89 24.54
N LEU A 807 10.16 -21.52 24.44
CA LEU A 807 9.79 -22.42 23.33
C LEU A 807 8.60 -21.82 22.56
N PRO A 808 8.54 -21.95 21.22
CA PRO A 808 7.35 -21.55 20.48
C PRO A 808 6.16 -22.45 20.84
N LEU A 809 5.01 -21.85 21.15
CA LEU A 809 3.74 -22.55 21.38
C LEU A 809 2.84 -22.49 20.14
N ILE A 810 2.46 -21.29 19.70
CA ILE A 810 1.74 -21.04 18.46
C ILE A 810 2.52 -19.97 17.70
N ARG A 811 3.25 -20.39 16.67
CA ARG A 811 4.18 -19.54 15.91
C ARG A 811 3.48 -18.33 15.30
N ASP A 812 2.36 -18.57 14.63
CA ASP A 812 1.61 -17.53 13.91
C ASP A 812 0.98 -16.49 14.86
N ALA A 813 0.69 -16.90 16.10
CA ALA A 813 0.14 -16.03 17.15
C ALA A 813 1.22 -15.39 18.04
N GLY A 814 2.50 -15.70 17.83
CA GLY A 814 3.60 -15.23 18.67
C GLY A 814 3.54 -15.71 20.13
N MET A 815 2.84 -16.81 20.40
CA MET A 815 2.71 -17.40 21.73
C MET A 815 3.90 -18.30 22.03
N LYS A 816 4.44 -18.23 23.26
CA LYS A 816 5.61 -18.97 23.71
C LYS A 816 5.35 -19.63 25.06
N TRP A 817 5.82 -20.86 25.21
CA TRP A 817 6.03 -21.46 26.53
C TRP A 817 7.33 -20.93 27.13
N VAL A 818 7.37 -20.83 28.45
CA VAL A 818 8.58 -20.54 29.22
C VAL A 818 8.69 -21.57 30.31
N LEU A 819 9.81 -22.25 30.37
CA LEU A 819 10.23 -23.02 31.54
C LEU A 819 11.31 -22.20 32.23
N PHE A 820 11.26 -22.10 33.55
CA PHE A 820 12.26 -21.31 34.27
C PHE A 820 12.73 -22.00 35.55
N TYR A 821 13.94 -21.64 35.95
CA TYR A 821 14.53 -21.91 37.24
C TYR A 821 15.11 -20.60 37.77
N ASP A 822 14.63 -20.17 38.93
CA ASP A 822 15.10 -18.96 39.62
C ASP A 822 15.80 -19.36 40.90
N THR A 823 16.88 -18.65 41.24
CA THR A 823 17.49 -18.75 42.54
C THR A 823 18.00 -17.40 43.01
N ALA A 824 17.63 -16.99 44.22
CA ALA A 824 17.97 -15.66 44.73
C ALA A 824 17.82 -15.58 46.25
N ASN A 825 18.55 -14.68 46.89
CA ASN A 825 18.33 -14.31 48.29
C ASN A 825 18.91 -12.91 48.58
N ALA A 826 18.55 -12.34 49.72
CA ALA A 826 19.08 -11.10 50.28
C ALA A 826 19.60 -11.34 51.70
N TRP A 827 20.65 -10.62 52.09
CA TRP A 827 21.35 -10.80 53.36
C TRP A 827 21.66 -9.45 54.02
N GLU A 828 21.88 -9.48 55.34
CA GLU A 828 22.30 -8.28 56.09
C GLU A 828 23.70 -7.82 55.69
N SER A 829 24.58 -8.75 55.31
CA SER A 829 25.93 -8.45 54.83
C SER A 829 26.48 -9.64 54.04
N GLY A 830 27.48 -9.38 53.19
CA GLY A 830 28.16 -10.43 52.42
C GLY A 830 27.30 -11.08 51.32
N TYR A 831 27.87 -12.05 50.61
CA TYR A 831 27.15 -12.83 49.61
C TYR A 831 27.26 -14.31 49.98
N HIS A 832 26.14 -14.97 50.25
CA HIS A 832 26.10 -16.35 50.76
C HIS A 832 25.49 -17.27 49.70
N LEU A 833 26.33 -17.77 48.77
CA LEU A 833 25.90 -18.61 47.65
C LEU A 833 25.28 -19.95 48.09
N ASP A 834 25.60 -20.41 49.29
CA ASP A 834 25.07 -21.61 49.94
C ASP A 834 23.67 -21.42 50.53
N ASP A 835 23.24 -20.18 50.75
CA ASP A 835 21.92 -19.81 51.26
C ASP A 835 21.07 -19.13 50.17
N LEU A 836 21.03 -19.70 48.97
CA LEU A 836 20.15 -19.22 47.90
C LEU A 836 18.81 -19.98 47.90
N ARG A 837 17.70 -19.24 47.85
CA ARG A 837 16.37 -19.84 47.69
C ARG A 837 16.16 -20.26 46.24
N GLN A 838 15.32 -21.27 45.99
CA GLN A 838 15.21 -21.92 44.68
C GLN A 838 13.76 -22.14 44.28
N THR A 839 13.40 -21.70 43.07
CA THR A 839 12.10 -21.98 42.48
C THR A 839 12.23 -22.45 41.05
N ALA A 840 11.25 -23.21 40.57
CA ALA A 840 11.15 -23.58 39.17
C ALA A 840 9.71 -23.49 38.72
N GLY A 841 9.48 -23.27 37.43
CA GLY A 841 8.13 -23.08 36.97
C GLY A 841 7.95 -23.07 35.48
N VAL A 842 6.71 -22.78 35.11
CA VAL A 842 6.22 -22.80 33.74
C VAL A 842 5.32 -21.59 33.53
N GLY A 843 5.35 -21.04 32.33
CA GLY A 843 4.47 -19.97 31.94
C GLY A 843 4.22 -19.86 30.44
N ILE A 844 3.28 -18.99 30.10
CA ILE A 844 2.93 -18.61 28.74
C ILE A 844 3.26 -17.13 28.57
N ARG A 845 3.97 -16.79 27.50
CA ARG A 845 4.16 -15.41 27.05
C ARG A 845 3.49 -15.22 25.71
N TRP A 846 2.71 -14.15 25.56
CA TRP A 846 1.96 -13.88 24.33
C TRP A 846 2.00 -12.40 24.00
N TYR A 847 2.36 -12.08 22.76
CA TYR A 847 2.15 -10.74 22.22
C TYR A 847 0.74 -10.63 21.66
N SER A 848 -0.21 -10.29 22.53
CA SER A 848 -1.60 -10.11 22.13
C SER A 848 -1.78 -8.78 21.39
N PRO A 849 -2.87 -8.58 20.62
CA PRO A 849 -3.19 -7.30 20.01
C PRO A 849 -3.28 -6.12 21.00
N ILE A 850 -3.50 -6.40 22.28
CA ILE A 850 -3.62 -5.42 23.36
C ILE A 850 -2.34 -5.26 24.20
N GLY A 851 -1.25 -5.96 23.84
CA GLY A 851 0.05 -5.87 24.49
C GLY A 851 0.62 -7.21 24.96
N PRO A 852 1.84 -7.23 25.52
CA PRO A 852 2.46 -8.45 26.03
C PRO A 852 1.71 -8.97 27.25
N LEU A 853 1.47 -10.28 27.26
CA LEU A 853 0.91 -11.03 28.37
C LEU A 853 2.00 -11.99 28.88
N ARG A 854 2.20 -12.04 30.18
CA ARG A 854 2.97 -13.08 30.89
C ARG A 854 2.05 -13.75 31.89
N LEU A 855 2.00 -15.07 31.84
CA LEU A 855 1.25 -15.91 32.76
C LEU A 855 2.21 -16.95 33.31
N GLU A 856 2.62 -16.86 34.56
CA GLU A 856 3.72 -17.68 35.08
C GLU A 856 3.32 -18.31 36.43
N TYR A 857 3.61 -19.60 36.60
CA TYR A 857 3.41 -20.32 37.86
C TYR A 857 4.76 -20.84 38.35
N GLY A 858 5.18 -20.41 39.54
CA GLY A 858 6.43 -20.82 40.18
C GLY A 858 6.18 -21.77 41.35
N PHE A 859 6.90 -22.89 41.38
CA PHE A 859 6.97 -23.85 42.49
C PHE A 859 8.21 -23.59 43.34
N VAL A 860 8.05 -23.63 44.66
CA VAL A 860 9.16 -23.48 45.61
C VAL A 860 9.83 -24.84 45.82
N LEU A 861 11.12 -24.95 45.47
CA LEU A 861 11.86 -26.21 45.53
C LEU A 861 12.44 -26.49 46.92
N ASP A 862 12.90 -25.44 47.59
CA ASP A 862 13.50 -25.45 48.93
C ASP A 862 12.54 -24.84 49.97
N ARG A 863 11.32 -25.34 49.98
CA ARG A 863 10.22 -24.80 50.80
C ARG A 863 10.51 -24.93 52.30
N LYS A 864 10.39 -23.81 53.04
CA LYS A 864 10.45 -23.79 54.51
C LYS A 864 9.06 -23.95 55.14
N GLU A 865 9.01 -24.29 56.43
CA GLU A 865 7.78 -24.35 57.21
C GLU A 865 7.09 -22.97 57.19
N ASN A 866 5.77 -22.92 56.95
CA ASN A 866 4.94 -21.72 56.75
C ASN A 866 5.09 -20.97 55.40
N GLU A 867 5.80 -21.53 54.41
CA GLU A 867 5.81 -20.97 53.05
C GLU A 867 4.77 -21.63 52.14
N SER A 868 4.32 -20.89 51.11
CA SER A 868 3.49 -21.46 50.04
C SER A 868 4.28 -22.48 49.22
N ALA A 869 3.60 -23.50 48.69
CA ALA A 869 4.23 -24.46 47.77
C ALA A 869 4.54 -23.86 46.37
N GLY A 870 3.84 -22.77 46.02
CA GLY A 870 4.01 -22.08 44.76
C GLY A 870 2.99 -20.95 44.61
N ARG A 871 3.14 -20.14 43.56
CA ARG A 871 2.24 -19.00 43.29
C ARG A 871 2.05 -18.80 41.80
N PHE A 872 0.87 -18.29 41.45
CA PHE A 872 0.52 -17.83 40.13
C PHE A 872 0.66 -16.32 40.05
N GLU A 873 1.29 -15.82 39.00
CA GLU A 873 1.48 -14.39 38.75
C GLU A 873 1.21 -14.08 37.28
N PHE A 874 0.70 -12.88 37.00
CA PHE A 874 0.47 -12.46 35.63
C PHE A 874 0.70 -10.97 35.40
N THR A 875 1.10 -10.62 34.18
CA THR A 875 1.08 -9.24 33.69
C THR A 875 0.45 -9.19 32.31
N LEU A 876 -0.32 -8.14 32.06
CA LEU A 876 -0.97 -7.84 30.79
C LEU A 876 -0.71 -6.37 30.43
N GLY A 877 -0.29 -6.15 29.19
CA GLY A 877 0.06 -4.84 28.68
C GLY A 877 1.51 -4.46 28.98
N MET A 878 1.90 -3.25 28.62
CA MET A 878 3.27 -2.73 28.82
C MET A 878 3.57 -2.37 30.29
N ALA A 879 3.02 -3.13 31.23
CA ALA A 879 3.23 -2.94 32.66
C ALA A 879 4.41 -3.81 33.16
N PHE A 880 5.36 -3.13 33.79
CA PHE A 880 6.57 -3.60 34.51
C PHE A 880 7.83 -3.84 33.66
#